data_AF-A0A9D8SNN5-F1
#
_entry.id   AF-A0A9D8SNN5-F1
#
_cell.length_a   1.000
_cell.length_b   1.000
_cell.length_c   1.000
_cell.angle_alpha   90.00
_cell.angle_beta   90.00
_cell.angle_gamma   90.00
#
_symmetry.space_group_name_H-M   'P 1'
#
loop_
_entity.id
_entity.type
_entity.pdbx_description
1 polymer ?
#
loop_
_entity_poly.entity_id
_entity_poly.type
_entity_poly.pdbx_seq_one_letter_code
_entity_poly.pdbx_strand_id
1 'polypeptide(L)'
;MTLYEKLQRASSEEDVKDAYIKALGLKGYQKNLIDIQTKEIWFEAKVGGKVSTYEMFTQLLYYVQDARNRGEYTPPFLCVIDSVKAALMKTEHAIPLLEKKIIKWGKSASKVTQEALDAVSQYIGTYVISYRIDTHETEFIEAVKSAIKTGEIIRTQITPDNLKQVFDKWVQMIGREIQGAAVEDYALLFFADIMTDGQTATHEDLPAELLHRGNTPLFALRGQLYPLGSREGYRQFWTIYARPPKAEYRNYLLERRDSLIPLDERSFKGAYYTPLHVVDKAYDLLTQTLGPNWQKEYIVWDMCCGVGNLETKHSNHRKIFMSTLDEADIEVMKAAKTCAAAERFQYDYLNDDITDSGEIDYTLTNKVPLKLREAIQKGKKILVLINPPYAEVGSGITTTNFKKGVAGTRWANVGMMKYGKATNELFMQFITRIAKEIPNAVLAIFSTLKYVNSQTLEQFRNVWNAHYLGGFVIHNRAFEGLKGNFPIGFLIWQTHQNVTNTPIQEISCEVLEKDGTPSGEKKFFNISNKSLLTNWIVRIKSNNTEILPVKNAVTPATRTTDLRCKYWADNAIAYLFVNSNDFQHATDTALFSTGYSGGHGLYVNAENLWKVAIVFTVRRIIKPTWLNDRDQFLQPSEELTEEFKNDCLIWMLFNGSNLTASADDLEWNGRKWSIVDHFIPYTESEV
;
A
#
# COMPACT_ATOMS: atom_id res chain seq x y z
N MET A 1 -22.52 9.59 -7.02
CA MET A 1 -23.31 8.52 -6.39
C MET A 1 -23.34 7.30 -7.28
N THR A 2 -22.91 6.17 -6.76
CA THR A 2 -22.94 4.86 -7.41
C THR A 2 -24.38 4.37 -7.59
N LEU A 3 -24.60 3.30 -8.36
CA LEU A 3 -25.89 2.64 -8.46
C LEU A 3 -26.30 2.08 -7.08
N TYR A 4 -25.38 1.41 -6.38
CA TYR A 4 -25.64 0.87 -5.05
C TYR A 4 -26.15 1.93 -4.07
N GLU A 5 -25.48 3.09 -3.99
CA GLU A 5 -25.88 4.20 -3.11
C GLU A 5 -27.28 4.74 -3.41
N LYS A 6 -27.68 4.76 -4.70
CA LYS A 6 -29.03 5.17 -5.10
C LYS A 6 -30.06 4.11 -4.72
N LEU A 7 -29.74 2.83 -4.91
CA LEU A 7 -30.63 1.72 -4.57
C LEU A 7 -30.89 1.63 -3.06
N GLN A 8 -29.93 2.00 -2.21
CA GLN A 8 -30.16 2.09 -0.75
C GLN A 8 -31.17 3.17 -0.35
N ARG A 9 -31.48 4.11 -1.24
CA ARG A 9 -32.46 5.17 -1.03
C ARG A 9 -33.77 4.94 -1.80
N ALA A 10 -33.84 3.88 -2.61
CA ALA A 10 -35.01 3.55 -3.38
C ALA A 10 -36.14 3.07 -2.44
N SER A 11 -37.32 3.68 -2.58
CA SER A 11 -38.50 3.37 -1.76
C SER A 11 -39.59 2.66 -2.56
N SER A 12 -39.47 2.65 -3.89
CA SER A 12 -40.41 2.08 -4.83
C SER A 12 -39.71 1.32 -5.96
N GLU A 13 -40.46 0.47 -6.69
CA GLU A 13 -39.96 -0.20 -7.90
C GLU A 13 -39.59 0.80 -9.00
N GLU A 14 -40.30 1.93 -9.09
CA GLU A 14 -39.97 2.99 -10.06
C GLU A 14 -38.62 3.64 -9.75
N ASP A 15 -38.29 3.86 -8.47
CA ASP A 15 -36.97 4.38 -8.08
C ASP A 15 -35.85 3.41 -8.50
N VAL A 16 -36.09 2.10 -8.35
CA VAL A 16 -35.16 1.05 -8.79
C VAL A 16 -34.98 1.11 -10.31
N LYS A 17 -36.09 1.14 -11.07
CA LYS A 17 -36.04 1.23 -12.54
C LYS A 17 -35.24 2.44 -12.99
N ASP A 18 -35.50 3.62 -12.42
CA ASP A 18 -34.82 4.87 -12.77
C ASP A 18 -33.32 4.83 -12.43
N ALA A 19 -32.96 4.24 -11.28
CA ALA A 19 -31.57 4.07 -10.90
C ALA A 19 -30.79 3.21 -11.91
N TYR A 20 -31.37 2.07 -12.31
CA TYR A 20 -30.76 1.16 -13.28
C TYR A 20 -30.72 1.74 -14.70
N ILE A 21 -31.80 2.35 -15.19
CA ILE A 21 -31.84 3.03 -16.50
C ILE A 21 -30.68 4.04 -16.59
N LYS A 22 -30.53 4.86 -15.54
CA LYS A 22 -29.48 5.88 -15.49
C LYS A 22 -28.08 5.28 -15.43
N ALA A 23 -27.86 4.23 -14.63
CA ALA A 23 -26.54 3.60 -14.50
C ALA A 23 -26.11 2.86 -15.79
N LEU A 24 -27.06 2.18 -16.42
CA LEU A 24 -26.85 1.45 -17.68
C LEU A 24 -26.79 2.38 -18.90
N GLY A 25 -27.34 3.60 -18.79
CA GLY A 25 -27.36 4.56 -19.89
C GLY A 25 -28.29 4.13 -21.03
N LEU A 26 -29.40 3.45 -20.70
CA LEU A 26 -30.35 2.94 -21.67
C LEU A 26 -31.01 4.10 -22.45
N LYS A 27 -31.12 3.92 -23.77
CA LYS A 27 -31.79 4.87 -24.68
C LYS A 27 -32.90 4.15 -25.43
N GLY A 28 -33.96 4.88 -25.78
CA GLY A 28 -35.08 4.31 -26.55
C GLY A 28 -35.82 3.19 -25.82
N TYR A 29 -35.93 3.29 -24.49
CA TYR A 29 -36.64 2.32 -23.65
C TYR A 29 -38.12 2.69 -23.48
N GLN A 30 -38.94 1.69 -23.16
CA GLN A 30 -40.32 1.88 -22.72
C GLN A 30 -40.47 1.30 -21.30
N LYS A 31 -41.24 1.97 -20.46
CA LYS A 31 -41.73 1.40 -19.20
C LYS A 31 -43.18 0.96 -19.38
N ASN A 32 -43.44 -0.33 -19.28
CA ASN A 32 -44.78 -0.89 -19.49
C ASN A 32 -44.99 -2.10 -18.56
N LEU A 33 -45.84 -3.05 -18.94
CA LEU A 33 -46.08 -4.28 -18.16
C LEU A 33 -44.82 -5.13 -17.95
N ILE A 34 -43.81 -4.99 -18.82
CA ILE A 34 -42.47 -5.54 -18.67
C ILE A 34 -41.59 -4.35 -18.27
N ASP A 35 -41.46 -4.14 -16.97
CA ASP A 35 -40.97 -2.91 -16.32
C ASP A 35 -40.05 -2.00 -17.12
N ILE A 36 -39.02 -2.54 -17.77
CA ILE A 36 -38.21 -1.81 -18.76
C ILE A 36 -38.03 -2.68 -20.01
N GLN A 37 -38.41 -2.17 -21.18
CA GLN A 37 -38.15 -2.80 -22.48
C GLN A 37 -37.23 -1.96 -23.35
N THR A 38 -36.20 -2.60 -23.91
CA THR A 38 -35.48 -2.13 -25.10
C THR A 38 -35.54 -3.19 -26.19
N LYS A 39 -35.00 -2.89 -27.38
CA LYS A 39 -34.86 -3.90 -28.45
C LYS A 39 -33.91 -5.02 -28.03
N GLU A 40 -32.88 -4.70 -27.27
CA GLU A 40 -31.81 -5.62 -26.91
C GLU A 40 -32.11 -6.40 -25.63
N ILE A 41 -32.86 -5.84 -24.69
CA ILE A 41 -33.03 -6.44 -23.37
C ILE A 41 -34.37 -6.06 -22.71
N TRP A 42 -34.99 -7.03 -22.05
CA TRP A 42 -36.15 -6.80 -21.17
C TRP A 42 -35.77 -6.96 -19.71
N PHE A 43 -36.35 -6.12 -18.85
CA PHE A 43 -36.14 -6.13 -17.42
C PHE A 43 -37.43 -6.40 -16.64
N GLU A 44 -37.30 -7.18 -15.57
CA GLU A 44 -38.27 -7.24 -14.45
C GLU A 44 -37.59 -6.62 -13.22
N ALA A 45 -38.26 -5.67 -12.57
CA ALA A 45 -37.74 -4.95 -11.43
C ALA A 45 -38.56 -5.22 -10.16
N LYS A 46 -37.87 -5.33 -9.03
CA LYS A 46 -38.49 -5.37 -7.70
C LYS A 46 -37.81 -4.39 -6.75
N VAL A 47 -38.53 -3.98 -5.70
CA VAL A 47 -37.97 -3.16 -4.63
C VAL A 47 -37.55 -4.04 -3.45
N GLY A 48 -36.40 -3.74 -2.85
CA GLY A 48 -35.81 -4.52 -1.76
C GLY A 48 -35.06 -5.75 -2.28
N GLY A 49 -35.05 -6.83 -1.50
CA GLY A 49 -34.32 -8.07 -1.83
C GLY A 49 -35.07 -9.37 -1.50
N LYS A 50 -36.37 -9.28 -1.19
CA LYS A 50 -37.18 -10.42 -0.71
C LYS A 50 -37.56 -11.40 -1.82
N VAL A 51 -37.78 -10.91 -3.03
CA VAL A 51 -38.16 -11.74 -4.19
C VAL A 51 -36.89 -12.41 -4.73
N SER A 52 -36.97 -13.71 -5.03
CA SER A 52 -35.83 -14.43 -5.61
C SER A 52 -35.62 -14.04 -7.08
N THR A 53 -34.38 -14.16 -7.57
CA THR A 53 -34.09 -13.92 -9.00
C THR A 53 -34.87 -14.88 -9.90
N TYR A 54 -35.05 -16.13 -9.47
CA TYR A 54 -35.85 -17.11 -10.20
C TYR A 54 -37.33 -16.73 -10.29
N GLU A 55 -37.90 -16.18 -9.22
CA GLU A 55 -39.28 -15.68 -9.25
C GLU A 55 -39.42 -14.49 -10.19
N MET A 56 -38.49 -13.52 -10.15
CA MET A 56 -38.47 -12.41 -11.10
C MET A 56 -38.34 -12.91 -12.56
N PHE A 57 -37.45 -13.89 -12.82
CA PHE A 57 -37.33 -14.47 -14.16
C PHE A 57 -38.59 -15.24 -14.57
N THR A 58 -39.28 -15.88 -13.63
CA THR A 58 -40.55 -16.56 -13.92
C THR A 58 -41.62 -15.56 -14.35
N GLN A 59 -41.69 -14.39 -13.71
CA GLN A 59 -42.57 -13.28 -14.13
C GLN A 59 -42.19 -12.77 -15.53
N LEU A 60 -40.90 -12.55 -15.76
CA LEU A 60 -40.41 -12.06 -17.06
C LEU A 60 -40.67 -13.06 -18.19
N LEU A 61 -40.48 -14.35 -17.94
CA LEU A 61 -40.70 -15.42 -18.92
C LEU A 61 -42.18 -15.64 -19.25
N TYR A 62 -43.10 -15.32 -18.34
CA TYR A 62 -44.53 -15.26 -18.65
C TYR A 62 -44.79 -14.30 -19.83
N TYR A 63 -44.21 -13.11 -19.79
CA TYR A 63 -44.38 -12.12 -20.85
C TYR A 63 -43.67 -12.52 -22.15
N VAL A 64 -42.51 -13.18 -22.06
CA VAL A 64 -41.83 -13.76 -23.23
C VAL A 64 -42.71 -14.82 -23.89
N GLN A 65 -43.37 -15.69 -23.11
CA GLN A 65 -44.29 -16.69 -23.65
C GLN A 65 -45.51 -16.04 -24.32
N ASP A 66 -46.11 -15.02 -23.68
CA ASP A 66 -47.26 -14.28 -24.18
C ASP A 66 -46.94 -13.57 -25.52
N ALA A 67 -45.83 -12.84 -25.58
CA ALA A 67 -45.34 -12.21 -26.80
C ALA A 67 -45.12 -13.24 -27.92
N ARG A 68 -44.49 -14.39 -27.62
CA ARG A 68 -44.29 -15.46 -28.60
C ARG A 68 -45.59 -16.06 -29.10
N ASN A 69 -46.58 -16.26 -28.23
CA ASN A 69 -47.89 -16.78 -28.62
C ASN A 69 -48.63 -15.82 -29.56
N ARG A 70 -48.40 -14.50 -29.42
CA ARG A 70 -48.94 -13.46 -30.33
C ARG A 70 -48.08 -13.23 -31.58
N GLY A 71 -46.93 -13.90 -31.72
CA GLY A 71 -46.00 -13.68 -32.82
C GLY A 71 -45.22 -12.36 -32.72
N GLU A 72 -45.15 -11.78 -31.52
CA GLU A 72 -44.45 -10.52 -31.24
C GLU A 72 -42.94 -10.74 -31.03
N TYR A 73 -42.19 -9.65 -31.13
CA TYR A 73 -40.75 -9.64 -30.93
C TYR A 73 -40.36 -10.01 -29.48
N THR A 74 -39.25 -10.74 -29.33
CA THR A 74 -38.61 -11.00 -28.04
C THR A 74 -37.12 -10.61 -28.11
N PRO A 75 -36.55 -10.00 -27.06
CA PRO A 75 -35.19 -9.49 -27.07
C PRO A 75 -34.19 -10.64 -27.00
N PRO A 76 -32.92 -10.43 -27.37
CA PRO A 76 -31.86 -11.42 -27.18
C PRO A 76 -31.49 -11.66 -25.71
N PHE A 77 -31.74 -10.71 -24.80
CA PHE A 77 -31.40 -10.82 -23.38
C PHE A 77 -32.58 -10.57 -22.45
N LEU A 78 -32.54 -11.23 -21.28
CA LEU A 78 -33.45 -11.02 -20.17
C LEU A 78 -32.64 -10.67 -18.92
N CYS A 79 -33.10 -9.67 -18.17
CA CYS A 79 -32.46 -9.23 -16.94
C CYS A 79 -33.49 -9.04 -15.83
N VAL A 80 -33.11 -9.36 -14.60
CA VAL A 80 -33.91 -9.10 -13.41
C VAL A 80 -33.11 -8.28 -12.43
N ILE A 81 -33.72 -7.28 -11.80
CA ILE A 81 -33.04 -6.28 -10.99
C ILE A 81 -33.83 -5.96 -9.72
N ASP A 82 -33.13 -5.79 -8.59
CA ASP A 82 -33.73 -5.28 -7.35
C ASP A 82 -32.76 -4.34 -6.59
N SER A 83 -33.10 -3.95 -5.36
CA SER A 83 -32.27 -3.02 -4.56
C SER A 83 -30.94 -3.63 -4.06
N VAL A 84 -30.74 -4.94 -4.21
CA VAL A 84 -29.63 -5.72 -3.64
C VAL A 84 -28.87 -6.51 -4.71
N LYS A 85 -29.57 -7.10 -5.67
CA LYS A 85 -29.06 -8.08 -6.63
C LYS A 85 -29.64 -7.86 -8.02
N ALA A 86 -28.90 -8.32 -9.01
CA ALA A 86 -29.33 -8.37 -10.41
C ALA A 86 -28.91 -9.69 -11.04
N ALA A 87 -29.59 -10.10 -12.09
CA ALA A 87 -29.18 -11.28 -12.84
C ALA A 87 -29.52 -11.17 -14.34
N LEU A 88 -28.66 -11.76 -15.18
CA LEU A 88 -28.69 -11.64 -16.64
C LEU A 88 -28.65 -13.03 -17.29
N MET A 89 -29.42 -13.23 -18.36
CA MET A 89 -29.34 -14.43 -19.20
C MET A 89 -29.69 -14.12 -20.67
N LYS A 90 -29.30 -15.03 -21.58
CA LYS A 90 -29.78 -15.00 -22.96
C LYS A 90 -31.18 -15.59 -23.07
N THR A 91 -32.05 -14.94 -23.84
CA THR A 91 -33.42 -15.42 -24.10
C THR A 91 -33.41 -16.80 -24.77
N GLU A 92 -32.44 -17.05 -25.67
CA GLU A 92 -32.31 -18.33 -26.38
C GLU A 92 -32.24 -19.55 -25.45
N HIS A 93 -31.65 -19.39 -24.26
CA HIS A 93 -31.56 -20.48 -23.30
C HIS A 93 -32.91 -20.84 -22.68
N ALA A 94 -33.86 -19.91 -22.59
CA ALA A 94 -35.19 -20.19 -22.08
C ALA A 94 -36.14 -20.78 -23.15
N ILE A 95 -35.83 -20.61 -24.44
CA ILE A 95 -36.71 -21.01 -25.56
C ILE A 95 -37.15 -22.49 -25.48
N PRO A 96 -36.26 -23.48 -25.27
CA PRO A 96 -36.67 -24.88 -25.28
C PRO A 96 -37.60 -25.25 -24.11
N LEU A 97 -37.54 -24.50 -23.00
CA LEU A 97 -38.47 -24.66 -21.89
C LEU A 97 -39.88 -24.18 -22.27
N LEU A 98 -39.96 -23.01 -22.92
CA LEU A 98 -41.22 -22.39 -23.34
C LEU A 98 -41.94 -23.21 -24.43
N GLU A 99 -41.20 -23.83 -25.34
CA GLU A 99 -41.75 -24.64 -26.44
C GLU A 99 -42.41 -25.94 -25.97
N LYS A 100 -41.94 -26.52 -24.86
CA LYS A 100 -42.52 -27.73 -24.28
C LYS A 100 -43.96 -27.54 -23.77
N LYS A 101 -44.41 -26.29 -23.57
CA LYS A 101 -45.73 -25.93 -23.02
C LYS A 101 -46.11 -26.68 -21.73
N ILE A 102 -45.12 -27.10 -20.97
CA ILE A 102 -45.29 -27.82 -19.69
C ILE A 102 -45.59 -26.89 -18.52
N ILE A 103 -45.34 -25.58 -18.68
CA ILE A 103 -45.53 -24.58 -17.63
C ILE A 103 -47.00 -24.17 -17.58
N LYS A 104 -47.65 -24.38 -16.43
CA LYS A 104 -48.97 -23.83 -16.13
C LYS A 104 -48.83 -22.42 -15.56
N TRP A 105 -48.86 -21.45 -16.44
CA TRP A 105 -48.82 -20.04 -16.10
C TRP A 105 -50.04 -19.61 -15.27
N GLY A 106 -49.85 -18.67 -14.34
CA GLY A 106 -50.92 -18.08 -13.53
C GLY A 106 -51.82 -17.14 -14.34
N LYS A 107 -52.88 -16.61 -13.70
CA LYS A 107 -53.83 -15.67 -14.35
C LYS A 107 -53.18 -14.33 -14.76
N SER A 108 -52.05 -13.98 -14.17
CA SER A 108 -51.24 -12.80 -14.47
C SER A 108 -49.78 -13.09 -14.11
N ALA A 109 -48.83 -12.37 -14.72
CA ALA A 109 -47.40 -12.52 -14.43
C ALA A 109 -47.09 -12.33 -12.93
N SER A 110 -47.75 -11.38 -12.27
CA SER A 110 -47.62 -11.11 -10.82
C SER A 110 -48.16 -12.22 -9.89
N LYS A 111 -48.84 -13.24 -10.43
CA LYS A 111 -49.37 -14.39 -9.69
C LYS A 111 -48.68 -15.68 -10.14
N VAL A 112 -47.36 -15.73 -9.97
CA VAL A 112 -46.55 -16.91 -10.27
C VAL A 112 -47.07 -18.11 -9.45
N THR A 113 -47.33 -19.23 -10.13
CA THR A 113 -47.67 -20.49 -9.47
C THR A 113 -46.40 -21.18 -9.01
N GLN A 114 -46.45 -21.90 -7.88
CA GLN A 114 -45.29 -22.65 -7.38
C GLN A 114 -44.77 -23.66 -8.43
N GLU A 115 -45.69 -24.34 -9.15
CA GLU A 115 -45.35 -25.24 -10.25
C GLU A 115 -44.52 -24.56 -11.37
N ALA A 116 -44.87 -23.32 -11.73
CA ALA A 116 -44.12 -22.56 -12.73
C ALA A 116 -42.75 -22.13 -12.22
N LEU A 117 -42.69 -21.67 -10.97
CA LEU A 117 -41.44 -21.28 -10.32
C LEU A 117 -40.46 -22.45 -10.24
N ASP A 118 -40.92 -23.63 -9.82
CA ASP A 118 -40.07 -24.82 -9.68
C ASP A 118 -39.52 -25.27 -11.04
N ALA A 119 -40.39 -25.33 -12.07
CA ALA A 119 -40.00 -25.72 -13.42
C ALA A 119 -38.98 -24.74 -14.05
N VAL A 120 -39.20 -23.43 -13.87
CA VAL A 120 -38.28 -22.40 -14.35
C VAL A 120 -36.96 -22.46 -13.60
N SER A 121 -36.99 -22.48 -12.27
CA SER A 121 -35.79 -22.48 -11.41
C SER A 121 -34.86 -23.65 -11.73
N GLN A 122 -35.43 -24.85 -11.87
CA GLN A 122 -34.66 -26.07 -12.19
C GLN A 122 -33.98 -25.98 -13.56
N TYR A 123 -34.61 -25.30 -14.51
CA TYR A 123 -34.13 -25.24 -15.89
C TYR A 123 -33.14 -24.09 -16.12
N ILE A 124 -33.44 -22.88 -15.64
CA ILE A 124 -32.63 -21.69 -15.94
C ILE A 124 -31.40 -21.56 -15.04
N GLY A 125 -31.32 -22.30 -13.93
CA GLY A 125 -30.28 -22.15 -12.91
C GLY A 125 -28.84 -22.17 -13.43
N THR A 126 -28.55 -22.90 -14.50
CA THR A 126 -27.21 -22.98 -15.11
C THR A 126 -26.92 -21.90 -16.16
N TYR A 127 -27.93 -21.12 -16.55
CA TYR A 127 -27.85 -20.13 -17.62
C TYR A 127 -27.90 -18.68 -17.12
N VAL A 128 -28.13 -18.49 -15.82
CA VAL A 128 -28.28 -17.19 -15.17
C VAL A 128 -26.95 -16.74 -14.57
N ILE A 129 -26.54 -15.51 -14.90
CA ILE A 129 -25.41 -14.85 -14.27
C ILE A 129 -25.95 -13.89 -13.20
N SER A 130 -25.65 -14.15 -11.93
CA SER A 130 -26.13 -13.35 -10.81
C SER A 130 -25.04 -12.42 -10.26
N TYR A 131 -25.45 -11.21 -9.90
CA TYR A 131 -24.62 -10.13 -9.39
C TYR A 131 -25.23 -9.61 -8.09
N ARG A 132 -24.41 -9.46 -7.05
CA ARG A 132 -24.79 -8.65 -5.89
C ARG A 132 -24.30 -7.22 -6.11
N ILE A 133 -25.17 -6.23 -6.02
CA ILE A 133 -24.83 -4.85 -6.42
C ILE A 133 -23.88 -4.19 -5.42
N ASP A 134 -23.93 -4.56 -4.15
CA ASP A 134 -22.98 -4.09 -3.13
C ASP A 134 -21.51 -4.38 -3.48
N THR A 135 -21.26 -5.45 -4.24
CA THR A 135 -19.94 -6.01 -4.50
C THR A 135 -19.59 -6.06 -5.98
N HIS A 136 -20.57 -6.19 -6.88
CA HIS A 136 -20.40 -6.43 -8.31
C HIS A 136 -21.09 -5.37 -9.19
N GLU A 137 -21.30 -4.15 -8.68
CA GLU A 137 -21.93 -3.07 -9.44
C GLU A 137 -21.24 -2.83 -10.80
N THR A 138 -19.92 -2.68 -10.80
CA THR A 138 -19.14 -2.37 -12.01
C THR A 138 -19.25 -3.51 -13.02
N GLU A 139 -19.01 -4.75 -12.60
CA GLU A 139 -19.08 -5.92 -13.48
C GLU A 139 -20.47 -6.12 -14.06
N PHE A 140 -21.52 -5.88 -13.27
CA PHE A 140 -22.90 -5.92 -13.77
C PHE A 140 -23.14 -4.88 -14.86
N ILE A 141 -22.75 -3.62 -14.61
CA ILE A 141 -22.95 -2.52 -15.57
C ILE A 141 -22.19 -2.79 -16.87
N GLU A 142 -20.95 -3.28 -16.78
CA GLU A 142 -20.14 -3.64 -17.94
C GLU A 142 -20.72 -4.82 -18.72
N ALA A 143 -21.15 -5.88 -18.03
CA ALA A 143 -21.74 -7.06 -18.67
C ALA A 143 -23.01 -6.73 -19.45
N VAL A 144 -23.92 -5.91 -18.88
CA VAL A 144 -25.15 -5.51 -19.57
C VAL A 144 -24.85 -4.56 -20.73
N LYS A 145 -23.94 -3.58 -20.55
CA LYS A 145 -23.56 -2.67 -21.64
C LYS A 145 -22.88 -3.42 -22.80
N SER A 146 -22.03 -4.39 -22.48
CA SER A 146 -21.39 -5.23 -23.48
C SER A 146 -22.44 -6.08 -24.21
N ALA A 147 -23.35 -6.73 -23.49
CA ALA A 147 -24.42 -7.54 -24.09
C ALA A 147 -25.26 -6.73 -25.08
N ILE A 148 -25.66 -5.51 -24.70
CA ILE A 148 -26.40 -4.59 -25.58
C ILE A 148 -25.57 -4.19 -26.81
N LYS A 149 -24.26 -3.96 -26.65
CA LYS A 149 -23.38 -3.49 -27.74
C LYS A 149 -22.97 -4.59 -28.71
N THR A 150 -22.62 -5.78 -28.21
CA THR A 150 -21.97 -6.85 -28.98
C THR A 150 -22.89 -8.02 -29.30
N GLY A 151 -24.05 -8.13 -28.64
CA GLY A 151 -24.93 -9.29 -28.78
C GLY A 151 -24.43 -10.53 -28.04
N GLU A 152 -23.42 -10.40 -27.16
CA GLU A 152 -22.90 -11.49 -26.34
C GLU A 152 -22.66 -11.07 -24.89
N ILE A 153 -22.87 -11.97 -23.94
CA ILE A 153 -22.49 -11.76 -22.54
C ILE A 153 -21.01 -12.08 -22.39
N ILE A 154 -20.17 -11.05 -22.32
CA ILE A 154 -18.71 -11.18 -22.17
C ILE A 154 -18.37 -11.21 -20.68
N ARG A 155 -17.60 -12.23 -20.25
CA ARG A 155 -17.07 -12.30 -18.87
C ARG A 155 -15.99 -11.24 -18.66
N THR A 156 -15.94 -10.68 -17.45
CA THR A 156 -14.95 -9.66 -17.05
C THR A 156 -13.54 -10.24 -17.09
N GLN A 157 -12.63 -9.57 -17.79
CA GLN A 157 -11.23 -9.98 -17.87
C GLN A 157 -10.50 -9.68 -16.55
N ILE A 158 -9.65 -10.60 -16.10
CA ILE A 158 -8.76 -10.36 -14.96
C ILE A 158 -7.52 -9.62 -15.48
N THR A 159 -7.27 -8.44 -14.94
CA THR A 159 -6.22 -7.51 -15.37
C THR A 159 -5.40 -7.04 -14.16
N PRO A 160 -4.22 -6.44 -14.39
CA PRO A 160 -3.45 -5.76 -13.35
C PRO A 160 -4.28 -4.87 -12.43
N ASP A 161 -5.15 -4.05 -13.02
CA ASP A 161 -5.89 -2.99 -12.33
C ASP A 161 -6.98 -3.53 -11.41
N ASN A 162 -7.56 -4.69 -11.74
CA ASN A 162 -8.64 -5.29 -10.95
C ASN A 162 -8.20 -6.49 -10.11
N LEU A 163 -6.93 -6.92 -10.20
CA LEU A 163 -6.43 -8.16 -9.58
C LEU A 163 -6.77 -8.27 -8.08
N LYS A 164 -6.57 -7.20 -7.31
CA LYS A 164 -6.85 -7.22 -5.87
C LYS A 164 -8.33 -7.37 -5.57
N GLN A 165 -9.19 -6.67 -6.30
CA GLN A 165 -10.63 -6.77 -6.15
C GLN A 165 -11.14 -8.17 -6.51
N VAL A 166 -10.62 -8.73 -7.62
CA VAL A 166 -10.93 -10.09 -8.06
C VAL A 166 -10.49 -11.12 -7.02
N PHE A 167 -9.28 -10.98 -6.46
CA PHE A 167 -8.77 -11.83 -5.40
C PHE A 167 -9.63 -11.78 -4.14
N ASP A 168 -10.00 -10.60 -3.66
CA ASP A 168 -10.81 -10.46 -2.44
C ASP A 168 -12.19 -11.13 -2.62
N LYS A 169 -12.78 -11.03 -3.82
CA LYS A 169 -14.02 -11.73 -4.18
C LYS A 169 -13.81 -13.24 -4.29
N TRP A 170 -12.71 -13.68 -4.90
CA TRP A 170 -12.36 -15.09 -4.98
C TRP A 170 -12.21 -15.70 -3.59
N VAL A 171 -11.56 -15.01 -2.66
CA VAL A 171 -11.44 -15.47 -1.26
C VAL A 171 -12.82 -15.62 -0.61
N GLN A 172 -13.73 -14.66 -0.82
CA GLN A 172 -15.08 -14.72 -0.25
C GLN A 172 -15.93 -15.86 -0.83
N MET A 173 -15.84 -16.12 -2.13
CA MET A 173 -16.72 -17.05 -2.84
C MET A 173 -16.15 -18.47 -2.97
N ILE A 174 -14.83 -18.60 -3.01
CA ILE A 174 -14.10 -19.85 -3.26
C ILE A 174 -13.15 -20.12 -2.10
N GLY A 175 -12.23 -19.21 -1.79
CA GLY A 175 -11.16 -19.44 -0.80
C GLY A 175 -11.67 -19.96 0.54
N ARG A 176 -12.70 -19.32 1.12
CA ARG A 176 -13.34 -19.72 2.39
C ARG A 176 -14.05 -21.08 2.35
N GLU A 177 -14.39 -21.55 1.16
CA GLU A 177 -15.03 -22.85 0.94
C GLU A 177 -14.00 -23.97 0.73
N ILE A 178 -12.71 -23.66 0.62
CA ILE A 178 -11.65 -24.67 0.46
C ILE A 178 -11.37 -25.31 1.83
N GLN A 179 -11.66 -26.60 1.94
CA GLN A 179 -11.53 -27.32 3.21
C GLN A 179 -10.06 -27.52 3.58
N GLY A 180 -9.67 -27.03 4.76
CA GLY A 180 -8.34 -27.24 5.33
C GLY A 180 -7.23 -26.33 4.78
N ALA A 181 -7.54 -25.39 3.87
CA ALA A 181 -6.56 -24.43 3.38
C ALA A 181 -6.32 -23.30 4.40
N ALA A 182 -5.05 -22.96 4.64
CA ALA A 182 -4.69 -21.81 5.45
C ALA A 182 -4.88 -20.51 4.65
N VAL A 183 -5.24 -19.42 5.34
CA VAL A 183 -5.50 -18.10 4.69
C VAL A 183 -4.27 -17.57 3.95
N GLU A 184 -3.08 -17.83 4.49
CA GLU A 184 -1.78 -17.49 3.90
C GLU A 184 -1.52 -18.16 2.54
N ASP A 185 -2.13 -19.32 2.29
CA ASP A 185 -1.98 -20.05 1.04
C ASP A 185 -2.97 -19.60 -0.05
N TYR A 186 -3.96 -18.76 0.28
CA TYR A 186 -5.01 -18.34 -0.68
C TYR A 186 -4.46 -17.64 -1.91
N ALA A 187 -3.37 -16.88 -1.81
CA ALA A 187 -2.75 -16.27 -2.97
C ALA A 187 -2.24 -17.34 -3.96
N LEU A 188 -1.56 -18.38 -3.47
CA LEU A 188 -1.05 -19.48 -4.31
C LEU A 188 -2.21 -20.24 -4.98
N LEU A 189 -3.25 -20.56 -4.20
CA LEU A 189 -4.44 -21.25 -4.68
C LEU A 189 -5.22 -20.42 -5.71
N PHE A 190 -5.32 -19.10 -5.51
CA PHE A 190 -5.93 -18.19 -6.47
C PHE A 190 -5.20 -18.18 -7.81
N PHE A 191 -3.86 -18.09 -7.79
CA PHE A 191 -3.07 -18.13 -9.03
C PHE A 191 -3.18 -19.47 -9.75
N ALA A 192 -3.23 -20.59 -9.01
CA ALA A 192 -3.53 -21.89 -9.60
C ALA A 192 -4.91 -21.90 -10.30
N ASP A 193 -5.90 -21.21 -9.73
CA ASP A 193 -7.26 -21.19 -10.28
C ASP A 193 -7.39 -20.28 -11.52
N ILE A 194 -6.78 -19.08 -11.50
CA ILE A 194 -6.86 -18.12 -12.60
C ILE A 194 -5.93 -18.49 -13.76
N MET A 195 -4.80 -19.18 -13.52
CA MET A 195 -3.84 -19.56 -14.57
C MET A 195 -4.20 -20.88 -15.25
N THR A 196 -5.49 -21.18 -15.36
CA THR A 196 -6.01 -22.35 -16.06
C THR A 196 -7.18 -21.94 -16.95
N ASP A 197 -7.48 -22.73 -17.97
CA ASP A 197 -8.77 -22.66 -18.69
C ASP A 197 -9.89 -23.45 -17.98
N GLY A 198 -9.62 -23.91 -16.76
CA GLY A 198 -10.48 -24.80 -15.99
C GLY A 198 -10.19 -26.29 -16.22
N GLN A 199 -9.27 -26.67 -17.10
CA GLN A 199 -8.76 -28.04 -17.20
C GLN A 199 -7.24 -28.11 -17.34
N THR A 200 -6.67 -27.23 -18.17
CA THR A 200 -5.23 -27.18 -18.48
C THR A 200 -4.64 -25.90 -17.91
N ALA A 201 -3.51 -26.04 -17.21
CA ALA A 201 -2.73 -24.90 -16.72
C ALA A 201 -2.02 -24.17 -17.87
N THR A 202 -1.91 -22.85 -17.77
CA THR A 202 -1.15 -22.03 -18.72
C THR A 202 0.34 -21.97 -18.39
N HIS A 203 0.74 -22.51 -17.24
CA HIS A 203 2.12 -22.59 -16.76
C HIS A 203 2.36 -24.01 -16.22
N GLU A 204 3.47 -24.60 -16.63
CA GLU A 204 4.03 -25.80 -16.02
C GLU A 204 4.83 -25.31 -14.80
N ASP A 205 4.64 -25.90 -13.61
CA ASP A 205 5.36 -25.60 -12.35
C ASP A 205 4.82 -24.47 -11.45
N LEU A 206 3.51 -24.22 -11.42
CA LEU A 206 2.93 -23.38 -10.35
C LEU A 206 3.03 -24.12 -8.99
N PRO A 207 3.30 -23.41 -7.86
CA PRO A 207 3.38 -24.04 -6.53
C PRO A 207 2.09 -24.73 -6.09
N ALA A 208 0.96 -24.21 -6.57
CA ALA A 208 -0.36 -24.79 -6.42
C ALA A 208 -0.91 -25.16 -7.80
N GLU A 209 -1.73 -26.22 -7.85
CA GLU A 209 -2.38 -26.70 -9.06
C GLU A 209 -3.89 -26.85 -8.83
N LEU A 210 -4.67 -26.59 -9.88
CA LEU A 210 -6.08 -26.94 -9.92
C LEU A 210 -6.24 -28.30 -10.61
N LEU A 211 -6.60 -29.32 -9.82
CA LEU A 211 -6.90 -30.67 -10.28
C LEU A 211 -8.40 -30.92 -10.40
N HIS A 212 -8.75 -32.01 -11.07
CA HIS A 212 -10.14 -32.44 -11.24
C HIS A 212 -10.33 -33.91 -10.85
N ARG A 213 -11.29 -34.18 -9.98
CA ARG A 213 -11.80 -35.54 -9.71
C ARG A 213 -13.18 -35.68 -10.37
N GLY A 214 -13.20 -36.21 -11.60
CA GLY A 214 -14.36 -36.11 -12.48
C GLY A 214 -14.65 -34.64 -12.83
N ASN A 215 -15.90 -34.19 -12.75
CA ASN A 215 -16.27 -32.77 -12.94
C ASN A 215 -16.11 -31.91 -11.68
N THR A 216 -15.23 -32.30 -10.75
CA THR A 216 -15.09 -31.64 -9.45
C THR A 216 -13.71 -31.00 -9.31
N PRO A 217 -13.62 -29.67 -9.17
CA PRO A 217 -12.36 -28.99 -8.91
C PRO A 217 -11.83 -29.33 -7.51
N LEU A 218 -10.51 -29.50 -7.41
CA LEU A 218 -9.77 -29.84 -6.21
C LEU A 218 -8.42 -29.14 -6.30
N PHE A 219 -8.01 -28.41 -5.27
CA PHE A 219 -6.71 -27.77 -5.28
C PHE A 219 -5.63 -28.70 -4.75
N ALA A 220 -4.43 -28.63 -5.32
CA ALA A 220 -3.24 -29.28 -4.80
C ALA A 220 -2.19 -28.22 -4.47
N LEU A 221 -1.60 -28.30 -3.28
CA LEU A 221 -0.51 -27.42 -2.86
C LEU A 221 0.41 -28.21 -1.92
N ARG A 222 1.72 -28.19 -2.19
CA ARG A 222 2.75 -28.92 -1.41
C ARG A 222 2.43 -30.43 -1.24
N GLY A 223 1.87 -31.05 -2.27
CA GLY A 223 1.49 -32.48 -2.26
C GLY A 223 0.23 -32.80 -1.45
N GLN A 224 -0.42 -31.81 -0.83
CA GLN A 224 -1.68 -31.96 -0.12
C GLN A 224 -2.86 -31.54 -1.01
N LEU A 225 -3.98 -32.25 -0.87
CA LEU A 225 -5.21 -32.03 -1.64
C LEU A 225 -6.25 -31.30 -0.80
N TYR A 226 -6.83 -30.25 -1.37
CA TYR A 226 -7.80 -29.37 -0.73
C TYR A 226 -9.11 -29.35 -1.53
N PRO A 227 -10.15 -30.07 -1.08
CA PRO A 227 -11.44 -30.11 -1.74
C PRO A 227 -12.27 -28.85 -1.48
N LEU A 228 -13.13 -28.53 -2.45
CA LEU A 228 -14.15 -27.48 -2.32
C LEU A 228 -15.35 -28.00 -1.52
N GLY A 229 -15.73 -27.27 -0.47
CA GLY A 229 -16.89 -27.52 0.39
C GLY A 229 -18.22 -27.16 -0.27
N SER A 230 -18.26 -26.09 -1.07
CA SER A 230 -19.44 -25.67 -1.85
C SER A 230 -19.09 -25.38 -3.31
N ARG A 231 -19.95 -25.83 -4.24
CA ARG A 231 -19.77 -25.61 -5.68
C ARG A 231 -20.46 -24.35 -6.21
N GLU A 232 -21.36 -23.79 -5.42
CA GLU A 232 -22.20 -22.68 -5.87
C GLU A 232 -21.37 -21.41 -6.06
N GLY A 233 -20.59 -21.03 -5.05
CA GLY A 233 -19.67 -19.88 -5.12
C GLY A 233 -18.65 -20.02 -6.24
N TYR A 234 -18.08 -21.23 -6.42
CA TYR A 234 -17.13 -21.51 -7.51
C TYR A 234 -17.75 -21.32 -8.90
N ARG A 235 -18.96 -21.85 -9.14
CA ARG A 235 -19.66 -21.67 -10.43
C ARG A 235 -20.02 -20.21 -10.68
N GLN A 236 -20.54 -19.52 -9.67
CA GLN A 236 -20.93 -18.11 -9.79
C GLN A 236 -19.72 -17.23 -10.12
N PHE A 237 -18.60 -17.39 -9.41
CA PHE A 237 -17.38 -16.63 -9.64
C PHE A 237 -16.90 -16.76 -11.09
N TRP A 238 -16.82 -17.98 -11.60
CA TRP A 238 -16.36 -18.26 -12.96
C TRP A 238 -17.37 -17.94 -14.07
N THR A 239 -18.61 -17.59 -13.70
CA THR A 239 -19.59 -17.06 -14.64
C THR A 239 -19.40 -15.56 -14.85
N ILE A 240 -18.81 -14.86 -13.88
CA ILE A 240 -18.49 -13.42 -13.92
C ILE A 240 -17.12 -13.19 -14.57
N TYR A 241 -16.09 -13.93 -14.16
CA TYR A 241 -14.71 -13.70 -14.60
C TYR A 241 -14.24 -14.66 -15.70
N ALA A 242 -13.46 -14.13 -16.64
CA ALA A 242 -12.78 -14.92 -17.66
C ALA A 242 -11.47 -15.51 -17.12
N ARG A 243 -11.24 -16.79 -17.41
CA ARG A 243 -9.94 -17.46 -17.22
C ARG A 243 -9.57 -18.31 -18.45
N PRO A 244 -8.27 -18.47 -18.73
CA PRO A 244 -7.16 -17.79 -18.08
C PRO A 244 -7.09 -16.30 -18.49
N PRO A 245 -6.42 -15.42 -17.72
CA PRO A 245 -6.14 -14.06 -18.15
C PRO A 245 -5.51 -14.01 -19.55
N LYS A 246 -5.67 -12.89 -20.25
CA LYS A 246 -5.00 -12.69 -21.54
C LYS A 246 -3.48 -12.89 -21.39
N ALA A 247 -2.85 -13.48 -22.40
CA ALA A 247 -1.43 -13.84 -22.36
C ALA A 247 -0.51 -12.66 -22.00
N GLU A 248 -0.82 -11.46 -22.49
CA GLU A 248 -0.11 -10.21 -22.19
C GLU A 248 -0.07 -9.84 -20.69
N TYR A 249 -1.04 -10.30 -19.90
CA TYR A 249 -1.12 -9.98 -18.47
C TYR A 249 -0.52 -11.07 -17.57
N ARG A 250 -0.38 -12.31 -18.04
CA ARG A 250 -0.10 -13.47 -17.15
C ARG A 250 1.16 -13.31 -16.32
N ASN A 251 2.30 -12.98 -16.96
CA ASN A 251 3.57 -12.80 -16.26
C ASN A 251 3.49 -11.66 -15.24
N TYR A 252 2.92 -10.52 -15.66
CA TYR A 252 2.74 -9.36 -14.79
C TYR A 252 1.83 -9.65 -13.58
N LEU A 253 0.78 -10.46 -13.76
CA LEU A 253 -0.09 -10.88 -12.67
C LEU A 253 0.67 -11.79 -11.68
N LEU A 254 1.47 -12.74 -12.18
CA LEU A 254 2.32 -13.61 -11.33
C LEU A 254 3.32 -12.80 -10.51
N GLU A 255 3.96 -11.79 -11.11
CA GLU A 255 4.90 -10.87 -10.46
C GLU A 255 4.26 -10.03 -9.34
N ARG A 256 2.92 -9.96 -9.31
CA ARG A 256 2.14 -9.19 -8.32
C ARG A 256 1.43 -10.07 -7.31
N ARG A 257 1.79 -11.35 -7.20
CA ARG A 257 1.23 -12.26 -6.22
C ARG A 257 1.25 -11.68 -4.80
N ASP A 258 2.36 -11.09 -4.40
CA ASP A 258 2.53 -10.56 -3.04
C ASP A 258 1.70 -9.28 -2.82
N SER A 259 1.29 -8.61 -3.90
CA SER A 259 0.36 -7.48 -3.85
C SER A 259 -1.09 -7.91 -3.54
N LEU A 260 -1.37 -9.20 -3.29
CA LEU A 260 -2.69 -9.70 -2.92
C LEU A 260 -2.82 -10.04 -1.42
N ILE A 261 -1.71 -10.25 -0.72
CA ILE A 261 -1.67 -10.53 0.71
C ILE A 261 -2.11 -9.28 1.52
N PRO A 262 -2.89 -9.39 2.61
CA PRO A 262 -3.30 -8.23 3.43
C PRO A 262 -2.11 -7.38 3.93
N LEU A 263 -2.30 -6.06 4.03
CA LEU A 263 -1.27 -5.08 4.43
C LEU A 263 -0.65 -5.37 5.81
N ASP A 264 -1.42 -5.98 6.71
CA ASP A 264 -1.01 -6.29 8.08
C ASP A 264 0.02 -7.44 8.11
N GLU A 265 0.02 -8.31 7.10
CA GLU A 265 1.04 -9.35 6.87
C GLU A 265 2.19 -8.85 5.99
N ARG A 266 1.94 -7.93 5.03
CA ARG A 266 3.01 -7.25 4.26
C ARG A 266 3.93 -6.42 5.13
N SER A 267 3.40 -5.82 6.19
CA SER A 267 4.18 -5.01 7.12
C SER A 267 5.14 -5.83 7.99
N PHE A 268 5.05 -7.16 7.96
CA PHE A 268 6.06 -8.07 8.48
C PHE A 268 7.16 -8.40 7.45
N LYS A 269 6.87 -8.31 6.13
CA LYS A 269 7.76 -8.75 5.03
C LYS A 269 8.54 -7.63 4.32
N GLY A 270 8.07 -6.39 4.39
CA GLY A 270 8.85 -5.15 4.18
C GLY A 270 9.41 -4.82 2.79
N ALA A 271 9.57 -5.75 1.85
CA ALA A 271 10.09 -5.49 0.50
C ALA A 271 8.97 -4.98 -0.43
N TYR A 272 9.25 -3.93 -1.22
CA TYR A 272 8.28 -3.31 -2.13
C TYR A 272 8.64 -3.59 -3.58
N TYR A 273 7.62 -3.78 -4.41
CA TYR A 273 7.75 -3.93 -5.86
C TYR A 273 8.41 -2.69 -6.47
N THR A 274 9.53 -2.86 -7.19
CA THR A 274 10.18 -1.81 -7.97
C THR A 274 9.56 -1.75 -9.39
N PRO A 275 8.90 -0.65 -9.79
CA PRO A 275 8.31 -0.54 -11.12
C PRO A 275 9.34 -0.62 -12.24
N LEU A 276 8.99 -1.30 -13.35
CA LEU A 276 9.92 -1.53 -14.47
C LEU A 276 10.50 -0.25 -15.07
N HIS A 277 9.72 0.83 -15.16
CA HIS A 277 10.24 2.11 -15.66
C HIS A 277 11.27 2.76 -14.72
N VAL A 278 11.19 2.46 -13.41
CA VAL A 278 12.20 2.87 -12.42
C VAL A 278 13.42 1.95 -12.48
N VAL A 279 13.21 0.64 -12.72
CA VAL A 279 14.29 -0.32 -12.99
C VAL A 279 15.11 0.12 -14.21
N ASP A 280 14.45 0.57 -15.28
CA ASP A 280 15.13 1.10 -16.48
C ASP A 280 16.06 2.25 -16.12
N LYS A 281 15.60 3.20 -15.29
CA LYS A 281 16.43 4.32 -14.82
C LYS A 281 17.59 3.89 -13.94
N ALA A 282 17.40 2.89 -13.09
CA ALA A 282 18.48 2.31 -12.30
C ALA A 282 19.57 1.68 -13.18
N TYR A 283 19.19 0.95 -14.23
CA TYR A 283 20.15 0.32 -15.15
C TYR A 283 20.86 1.32 -16.06
N ASP A 284 20.16 2.36 -16.51
CA ASP A 284 20.76 3.47 -17.24
C ASP A 284 21.82 4.15 -16.37
N LEU A 285 21.50 4.47 -15.12
CA LEU A 285 22.43 5.09 -14.18
C LEU A 285 23.63 4.17 -13.88
N LEU A 286 23.40 2.87 -13.60
CA LEU A 286 24.48 1.90 -13.41
C LEU A 286 25.42 1.85 -14.62
N THR A 287 24.87 1.93 -15.83
CA THR A 287 25.65 1.94 -17.07
C THR A 287 26.48 3.21 -17.24
N GLN A 288 25.92 4.36 -16.88
CA GLN A 288 26.64 5.64 -16.89
C GLN A 288 27.75 5.66 -15.84
N THR A 289 27.48 5.16 -14.63
CA THR A 289 28.39 5.20 -13.49
C THR A 289 29.49 4.14 -13.55
N LEU A 290 29.17 2.90 -13.92
CA LEU A 290 30.11 1.77 -13.92
C LEU A 290 30.66 1.44 -15.32
N GLY A 291 30.16 2.10 -16.36
CA GLY A 291 30.56 1.91 -17.75
C GLY A 291 29.79 0.78 -18.46
N PRO A 292 29.78 0.76 -19.81
CA PRO A 292 28.91 -0.11 -20.62
C PRO A 292 29.14 -1.62 -20.44
N ASN A 293 30.28 -2.02 -19.87
CA ASN A 293 30.63 -3.44 -19.66
C ASN A 293 30.39 -3.93 -18.23
N TRP A 294 29.80 -3.11 -17.34
CA TRP A 294 29.65 -3.48 -15.93
C TRP A 294 28.95 -4.83 -15.73
N GLN A 295 27.94 -5.16 -16.54
CA GLN A 295 27.20 -6.44 -16.46
C GLN A 295 28.07 -7.67 -16.80
N LYS A 296 29.21 -7.46 -17.46
CA LYS A 296 30.23 -8.49 -17.71
C LYS A 296 31.33 -8.49 -16.66
N GLU A 297 31.57 -7.39 -15.98
CA GLU A 297 32.67 -7.25 -15.01
C GLU A 297 32.26 -7.64 -13.59
N TYR A 298 31.05 -7.26 -13.19
CA TYR A 298 30.57 -7.44 -11.83
C TYR A 298 29.79 -8.75 -11.67
N ILE A 299 29.93 -9.37 -10.51
CA ILE A 299 28.93 -10.30 -9.97
C ILE A 299 27.85 -9.44 -9.32
N VAL A 300 26.58 -9.76 -9.52
CA VAL A 300 25.46 -9.06 -8.90
C VAL A 300 24.88 -9.92 -7.80
N TRP A 301 24.64 -9.34 -6.62
CA TRP A 301 23.88 -9.99 -5.57
C TRP A 301 22.77 -9.07 -5.07
N ASP A 302 21.52 -9.52 -5.23
CA ASP A 302 20.37 -8.97 -4.50
C ASP A 302 20.00 -9.94 -3.37
N MET A 303 20.23 -9.52 -2.12
CA MET A 303 19.92 -10.31 -0.94
C MET A 303 18.50 -10.15 -0.39
N CYS A 304 17.66 -9.37 -1.05
CA CYS A 304 16.27 -9.11 -0.70
C CYS A 304 15.39 -8.98 -1.96
N CYS A 305 15.59 -9.88 -2.93
CA CYS A 305 15.09 -9.71 -4.30
C CYS A 305 13.56 -9.80 -4.44
N GLY A 306 12.87 -10.34 -3.44
CA GLY A 306 11.47 -10.76 -3.59
C GLY A 306 11.33 -11.67 -4.81
N VAL A 307 10.42 -11.33 -5.72
CA VAL A 307 10.21 -12.03 -7.00
C VAL A 307 11.16 -11.61 -8.13
N GLY A 308 12.16 -10.76 -7.86
CA GLY A 308 13.28 -10.52 -8.78
C GLY A 308 13.10 -9.46 -9.85
N ASN A 309 12.17 -8.53 -9.67
CA ASN A 309 11.83 -7.53 -10.69
C ASN A 309 12.98 -6.55 -11.00
N LEU A 310 13.80 -6.23 -10.00
CA LEU A 310 14.94 -5.32 -10.16
C LEU A 310 16.01 -5.91 -11.11
N GLU A 311 16.12 -7.24 -11.18
CA GLU A 311 17.14 -7.95 -11.94
C GLU A 311 16.70 -8.25 -13.38
N THR A 312 15.42 -8.09 -13.71
CA THR A 312 14.81 -8.50 -15.00
C THR A 312 15.47 -7.89 -16.24
N LYS A 313 16.08 -6.70 -16.11
CA LYS A 313 16.75 -5.99 -17.20
C LYS A 313 18.21 -6.40 -17.39
N HIS A 314 18.75 -7.26 -16.53
CA HIS A 314 20.14 -7.68 -16.62
C HIS A 314 20.38 -8.63 -17.79
N SER A 315 21.36 -8.30 -18.64
CA SER A 315 21.68 -9.07 -19.84
C SER A 315 22.38 -10.40 -19.57
N ASN A 316 22.95 -10.61 -18.38
CA ASN A 316 23.75 -11.79 -18.04
C ASN A 316 23.33 -12.43 -16.72
N HIS A 317 22.18 -13.10 -16.71
CA HIS A 317 21.63 -13.75 -15.52
C HIS A 317 22.59 -14.73 -14.82
N ARG A 318 23.57 -15.33 -15.54
CA ARG A 318 24.56 -16.25 -14.96
C ARG A 318 25.51 -15.60 -13.94
N LYS A 319 25.54 -14.28 -13.87
CA LYS A 319 26.33 -13.51 -12.89
C LYS A 319 25.51 -12.99 -11.72
N ILE A 320 24.23 -13.33 -11.66
CA ILE A 320 23.32 -12.85 -10.63
C ILE A 320 23.09 -13.94 -9.59
N PHE A 321 23.23 -13.54 -8.33
CA PHE A 321 22.76 -14.26 -7.16
C PHE A 321 21.55 -13.51 -6.61
N MET A 322 20.46 -14.23 -6.38
CA MET A 322 19.20 -13.66 -5.92
C MET A 322 18.75 -14.45 -4.71
N SER A 323 18.55 -13.76 -3.59
CA SER A 323 18.03 -14.37 -2.39
C SER A 323 16.95 -13.53 -1.72
N THR A 324 16.04 -14.22 -1.05
CA THR A 324 14.89 -13.63 -0.36
C THR A 324 14.56 -14.49 0.86
N LEU A 325 13.89 -13.87 1.83
CA LEU A 325 13.48 -14.53 3.06
C LEU A 325 12.46 -15.64 2.79
N ASP A 326 11.62 -15.51 1.77
CA ASP A 326 10.48 -16.40 1.51
C ASP A 326 10.78 -17.43 0.41
N GLU A 327 10.70 -18.73 0.72
CA GLU A 327 10.88 -19.79 -0.28
C GLU A 327 9.83 -19.70 -1.40
N ALA A 328 8.62 -19.21 -1.10
CA ALA A 328 7.57 -19.08 -2.11
C ALA A 328 7.95 -18.11 -3.24
N ASP A 329 8.77 -17.09 -2.96
CA ASP A 329 9.30 -16.17 -3.98
C ASP A 329 10.28 -16.90 -4.92
N ILE A 330 11.11 -17.79 -4.37
CA ILE A 330 12.04 -18.63 -5.14
C ILE A 330 11.27 -19.53 -6.09
N GLU A 331 10.20 -20.16 -5.61
CA GLU A 331 9.32 -21.00 -6.43
C GLU A 331 8.66 -20.19 -7.55
N VAL A 332 8.15 -18.99 -7.26
CA VAL A 332 7.56 -18.12 -8.30
C VAL A 332 8.58 -17.68 -9.35
N MET A 333 9.78 -17.28 -8.94
CA MET A 333 10.83 -16.94 -9.90
C MET A 333 11.18 -18.13 -10.80
N LYS A 334 11.22 -19.35 -10.25
CA LYS A 334 11.45 -20.58 -11.02
C LYS A 334 10.31 -20.81 -12.03
N ALA A 335 9.05 -20.75 -11.59
CA ALA A 335 7.87 -20.95 -12.42
C ALA A 335 7.74 -19.91 -13.55
N ALA A 336 7.93 -18.63 -13.22
CA ALA A 336 7.85 -17.52 -14.17
C ALA A 336 9.09 -17.43 -15.09
N LYS A 337 10.11 -18.25 -14.86
CA LYS A 337 11.43 -18.18 -15.53
C LYS A 337 12.09 -16.79 -15.40
N THR A 338 11.73 -16.03 -14.36
CA THR A 338 12.37 -14.75 -14.02
C THR A 338 13.84 -15.00 -13.73
N CYS A 339 14.70 -14.26 -14.44
CA CYS A 339 16.15 -14.40 -14.35
C CYS A 339 16.61 -15.88 -14.45
N ALA A 340 16.10 -16.64 -15.42
CA ALA A 340 16.19 -18.11 -15.45
C ALA A 340 17.58 -18.74 -15.23
N ALA A 341 18.67 -18.04 -15.59
CA ALA A 341 20.04 -18.53 -15.41
C ALA A 341 20.75 -17.97 -14.16
N ALA A 342 20.04 -17.23 -13.31
CA ALA A 342 20.52 -16.75 -12.02
C ALA A 342 20.48 -17.85 -10.96
N GLU A 343 21.41 -17.77 -10.03
CA GLU A 343 21.45 -18.62 -8.85
C GLU A 343 20.44 -18.06 -7.82
N ARG A 344 19.34 -18.79 -7.59
CA ARG A 344 18.20 -18.35 -6.76
C ARG A 344 18.06 -19.25 -5.53
N PHE A 345 18.07 -18.68 -4.33
CA PHE A 345 18.06 -19.43 -3.08
C PHE A 345 17.37 -18.67 -1.94
N GLN A 346 16.66 -19.38 -1.06
CA GLN A 346 16.08 -18.78 0.14
C GLN A 346 17.20 -18.49 1.15
N TYR A 347 17.17 -17.29 1.73
CA TYR A 347 18.17 -16.85 2.70
C TYR A 347 17.65 -15.72 3.59
N ASP A 348 17.73 -15.91 4.91
CA ASP A 348 17.46 -14.82 5.85
C ASP A 348 18.73 -14.00 6.08
N TYR A 349 18.95 -12.99 5.24
CA TYR A 349 20.17 -12.19 5.25
C TYR A 349 20.50 -11.56 6.62
N LEU A 350 19.55 -11.33 7.52
CA LEU A 350 19.81 -10.66 8.80
C LEU A 350 19.89 -11.62 10.00
N ASN A 351 19.62 -12.91 9.81
CA ASN A 351 19.64 -13.92 10.87
C ASN A 351 20.50 -15.14 10.55
N ASP A 352 20.52 -15.60 9.30
CA ASP A 352 21.31 -16.74 8.86
C ASP A 352 22.81 -16.40 8.89
N ASP A 353 23.62 -17.43 9.17
CA ASP A 353 25.09 -17.39 9.14
C ASP A 353 25.74 -16.32 10.03
N ILE A 354 25.06 -15.84 11.07
CA ILE A 354 25.62 -14.89 12.05
C ILE A 354 25.91 -15.65 13.34
N THR A 355 27.12 -15.58 13.88
CA THR A 355 27.48 -16.19 15.18
C THR A 355 27.02 -15.32 16.36
N ASP A 356 27.07 -15.85 17.59
CA ASP A 356 26.78 -15.07 18.79
C ASP A 356 27.78 -13.93 19.03
N SER A 357 28.98 -14.01 18.44
CA SER A 357 29.98 -12.94 18.45
C SER A 357 29.81 -11.94 17.31
N GLY A 358 28.80 -12.10 16.45
CA GLY A 358 28.57 -11.23 15.29
C GLY A 358 29.53 -11.47 14.12
N GLU A 359 30.14 -12.64 14.02
CA GLU A 359 30.90 -13.06 12.84
C GLU A 359 29.99 -13.71 11.80
N ILE A 360 30.42 -13.65 10.53
CA ILE A 360 29.68 -14.26 9.42
C ILE A 360 30.31 -15.63 9.12
N ASP A 361 29.55 -16.70 9.35
CA ASP A 361 29.95 -18.08 9.13
C ASP A 361 28.92 -18.81 8.26
N TYR A 362 29.22 -18.90 6.96
CA TYR A 362 28.36 -19.57 5.98
C TYR A 362 28.16 -21.07 6.22
N THR A 363 28.95 -21.70 7.09
CA THR A 363 28.83 -23.14 7.38
C THR A 363 27.66 -23.44 8.31
N LEU A 364 27.11 -22.44 9.00
CA LEU A 364 25.98 -22.60 9.91
C LEU A 364 24.72 -23.07 9.19
N THR A 365 24.38 -22.45 8.05
CA THR A 365 23.21 -22.85 7.26
C THR A 365 23.57 -23.52 5.94
N ASN A 366 24.76 -23.24 5.41
CA ASN A 366 25.19 -23.62 4.08
C ASN A 366 24.28 -23.16 2.92
N LYS A 367 23.39 -22.19 3.14
CA LYS A 367 22.45 -21.69 2.13
C LYS A 367 23.09 -20.84 1.03
N VAL A 368 24.09 -20.02 1.38
CA VAL A 368 24.79 -19.17 0.41
C VAL A 368 25.56 -20.05 -0.59
N PRO A 369 25.41 -19.91 -1.91
CA PRO A 369 26.10 -20.75 -2.88
C PRO A 369 27.63 -20.67 -2.78
N LEU A 370 28.32 -21.82 -2.90
CA LEU A 370 29.79 -21.90 -2.79
C LEU A 370 30.51 -20.91 -3.75
N LYS A 371 30.00 -20.78 -4.98
CA LYS A 371 30.53 -19.84 -5.98
C LYS A 371 30.53 -18.38 -5.49
N LEU A 372 29.49 -17.98 -4.75
CA LEU A 372 29.39 -16.64 -4.20
C LEU A 372 30.34 -16.45 -3.02
N ARG A 373 30.41 -17.43 -2.10
CA ARG A 373 31.37 -17.42 -0.97
C ARG A 373 32.81 -17.27 -1.47
N GLU A 374 33.18 -18.05 -2.49
CA GLU A 374 34.50 -17.95 -3.11
C GLU A 374 34.73 -16.60 -3.80
N ALA A 375 33.71 -16.01 -4.42
CA ALA A 375 33.82 -14.71 -5.05
C ALA A 375 34.09 -13.60 -4.03
N ILE A 376 33.40 -13.65 -2.88
CA ILE A 376 33.60 -12.74 -1.75
C ILE A 376 35.02 -12.91 -1.20
N GLN A 377 35.43 -14.15 -0.91
CA GLN A 377 36.78 -14.45 -0.38
C GLN A 377 37.90 -14.03 -1.32
N LYS A 378 37.73 -14.22 -2.64
CA LYS A 378 38.71 -13.82 -3.67
C LYS A 378 38.67 -12.32 -3.97
N GLY A 379 37.83 -11.53 -3.31
CA GLY A 379 37.71 -10.09 -3.53
C GLY A 379 37.29 -9.73 -4.95
N LYS A 380 36.43 -10.54 -5.59
CA LYS A 380 35.91 -10.22 -6.93
C LYS A 380 35.09 -8.93 -6.89
N LYS A 381 34.98 -8.25 -8.04
CA LYS A 381 34.06 -7.12 -8.20
C LYS A 381 32.61 -7.59 -7.98
N ILE A 382 31.99 -7.12 -6.89
CA ILE A 382 30.60 -7.41 -6.55
C ILE A 382 29.82 -6.09 -6.53
N LEU A 383 28.71 -6.07 -7.27
CA LEU A 383 27.65 -5.08 -7.18
C LEU A 383 26.55 -5.67 -6.29
N VAL A 384 26.30 -5.03 -5.16
CA VAL A 384 25.09 -5.26 -4.38
C VAL A 384 24.02 -4.33 -4.94
N LEU A 385 23.01 -4.89 -5.60
CA LEU A 385 21.89 -4.18 -6.21
C LEU A 385 20.63 -4.57 -5.44
N ILE A 386 20.06 -3.66 -4.65
CA ILE A 386 19.02 -4.03 -3.68
C ILE A 386 17.92 -2.98 -3.54
N ASN A 387 16.71 -3.44 -3.25
CA ASN A 387 15.60 -2.63 -2.71
C ASN A 387 15.16 -3.19 -1.34
N PRO A 388 15.95 -2.96 -0.28
CA PRO A 388 15.71 -3.55 1.02
C PRO A 388 14.43 -3.02 1.69
N PRO A 389 13.90 -3.76 2.67
CA PRO A 389 12.69 -3.38 3.38
C PRO A 389 12.82 -2.11 4.26
N TYR A 390 11.77 -1.29 4.29
CA TYR A 390 11.78 0.08 4.88
C TYR A 390 11.24 0.20 6.32
N ALA A 391 11.17 -0.90 7.08
CA ALA A 391 10.57 -0.88 8.42
C ALA A 391 11.48 -0.25 9.50
N GLU A 392 10.89 0.56 10.39
CA GLU A 392 11.55 1.22 11.54
C GLU A 392 10.88 0.81 12.88
N VAL A 393 11.66 0.73 13.97
CA VAL A 393 11.15 0.73 15.36
C VAL A 393 11.00 2.16 15.87
N GLY A 394 9.75 2.63 16.00
CA GLY A 394 9.46 3.97 16.54
C GLY A 394 9.57 4.06 18.07
N SER A 395 10.22 5.11 18.57
CA SER A 395 10.20 5.55 19.97
C SER A 395 9.09 6.58 20.23
N GLY A 396 7.83 6.21 19.96
CA GLY A 396 6.64 7.02 20.21
C GLY A 396 5.83 6.50 21.41
N ILE A 397 5.31 7.43 22.22
CA ILE A 397 4.61 7.18 23.50
C ILE A 397 3.22 6.54 23.26
N THR A 398 3.18 5.27 22.92
CA THR A 398 1.99 4.41 23.09
C THR A 398 2.46 3.01 23.43
N THR A 399 2.58 2.77 24.72
CA THR A 399 2.57 1.45 25.35
C THR A 399 1.32 0.67 24.91
N THR A 400 1.44 -0.14 23.85
CA THR A 400 0.74 -1.45 23.71
C THR A 400 1.03 -2.23 22.42
N ASN A 401 1.72 -1.71 21.40
CA ASN A 401 2.11 -2.53 20.23
C ASN A 401 3.51 -2.16 19.72
N PHE A 402 4.55 -2.64 20.40
CA PHE A 402 5.89 -2.68 19.82
C PHE A 402 5.83 -3.52 18.53
N LYS A 403 6.35 -3.01 17.40
CA LYS A 403 6.79 -3.87 16.29
C LYS A 403 7.96 -4.71 16.79
N LYS A 404 7.68 -5.85 17.43
CA LYS A 404 8.64 -6.73 18.12
C LYS A 404 9.79 -7.28 17.25
N GLY A 405 9.81 -7.03 15.93
CA GLY A 405 10.72 -7.71 15.00
C GLY A 405 11.96 -6.95 14.52
N VAL A 406 11.90 -5.62 14.31
CA VAL A 406 12.96 -4.93 13.54
C VAL A 406 14.28 -4.81 14.33
N ALA A 407 14.24 -4.43 15.61
CA ALA A 407 15.44 -4.46 16.47
C ALA A 407 15.80 -5.89 16.95
N GLY A 408 15.02 -6.90 16.58
CA GLY A 408 15.16 -8.27 17.06
C GLY A 408 15.97 -9.20 16.16
N THR A 409 16.47 -8.74 15.01
CA THR A 409 17.30 -9.59 14.14
C THR A 409 18.61 -9.93 14.83
N ARG A 410 19.22 -11.06 14.47
CA ARG A 410 20.52 -11.46 15.02
C ARG A 410 21.56 -10.39 14.70
N TRP A 411 21.59 -9.89 13.47
CA TRP A 411 22.52 -8.83 13.08
C TRP A 411 22.36 -7.54 13.89
N ALA A 412 21.12 -7.10 14.15
CA ALA A 412 20.87 -5.93 14.99
C ALA A 412 21.43 -6.10 16.41
N ASN A 413 21.24 -7.29 16.99
CA ASN A 413 21.64 -7.59 18.36
C ASN A 413 23.17 -7.65 18.55
N VAL A 414 23.90 -8.28 17.61
CA VAL A 414 25.34 -8.54 17.80
C VAL A 414 26.26 -7.78 16.84
N GLY A 415 25.78 -7.42 15.65
CA GLY A 415 26.59 -6.80 14.58
C GLY A 415 26.54 -5.28 14.55
N MET A 416 25.61 -4.64 15.28
CA MET A 416 25.32 -3.22 15.11
C MET A 416 25.68 -2.28 16.26
N MET A 417 26.35 -2.77 17.31
CA MET A 417 26.67 -2.01 18.54
C MET A 417 27.29 -0.62 18.27
N LYS A 418 28.12 -0.48 17.23
CA LYS A 418 28.82 0.77 16.89
C LYS A 418 28.01 1.76 16.04
N TYR A 419 26.85 1.38 15.52
CA TYR A 419 26.07 2.19 14.56
C TYR A 419 24.90 2.97 15.19
N GLY A 420 24.75 2.92 16.51
CA GLY A 420 23.77 3.73 17.25
C GLY A 420 22.33 3.46 16.83
N LYS A 421 21.57 4.52 16.54
CA LYS A 421 20.15 4.43 16.16
C LYS A 421 19.89 3.76 14.80
N ALA A 422 20.93 3.54 13.98
CA ALA A 422 20.78 2.79 12.73
C ALA A 422 20.25 1.37 12.96
N THR A 423 20.51 0.78 14.12
CA THR A 423 20.01 -0.55 14.52
C THR A 423 18.49 -0.68 14.45
N ASN A 424 17.76 0.44 14.58
CA ASN A 424 16.29 0.46 14.58
C ASN A 424 15.68 0.45 13.17
N GLU A 425 16.49 0.52 12.11
CA GLU A 425 16.06 0.67 10.72
C GLU A 425 16.47 -0.56 9.91
N LEU A 426 15.52 -1.31 9.35
CA LEU A 426 15.81 -2.60 8.75
C LEU A 426 16.80 -2.51 7.56
N PHE A 427 16.61 -1.54 6.65
CA PHE A 427 17.55 -1.33 5.53
C PHE A 427 18.97 -0.95 5.98
N MET A 428 19.13 -0.32 7.16
CA MET A 428 20.45 -0.02 7.71
C MET A 428 21.15 -1.29 8.23
N GLN A 429 20.39 -2.28 8.67
CA GLN A 429 20.94 -3.59 9.05
C GLN A 429 21.55 -4.29 7.82
N PHE A 430 20.90 -4.20 6.66
CA PHE A 430 21.47 -4.67 5.39
C PHE A 430 22.77 -3.94 5.08
N ILE A 431 22.77 -2.60 5.05
CA ILE A 431 23.96 -1.79 4.74
C ILE A 431 25.13 -2.14 5.65
N THR A 432 24.88 -2.30 6.95
CA THR A 432 25.94 -2.59 7.94
C THR A 432 26.44 -4.04 7.89
N ARG A 433 25.58 -5.02 7.55
CA ARG A 433 26.04 -6.39 7.30
C ARG A 433 26.88 -6.46 6.03
N ILE A 434 26.44 -5.81 4.94
CA ILE A 434 27.21 -5.69 3.69
C ILE A 434 28.58 -5.06 3.97
N ALA A 435 28.63 -4.01 4.80
CA ALA A 435 29.88 -3.37 5.19
C ALA A 435 30.86 -4.34 5.86
N LYS A 436 30.39 -5.32 6.64
CA LYS A 436 31.24 -6.36 7.21
C LYS A 436 31.57 -7.47 6.20
N GLU A 437 30.58 -7.94 5.46
CA GLU A 437 30.64 -9.10 4.58
C GLU A 437 31.44 -8.83 3.29
N ILE A 438 31.22 -7.67 2.68
CA ILE A 438 31.76 -7.28 1.38
C ILE A 438 32.29 -5.84 1.48
N PRO A 439 33.39 -5.60 2.22
CA PRO A 439 33.83 -4.26 2.62
C PRO A 439 34.26 -3.34 1.46
N ASN A 440 34.39 -3.89 0.24
CA ASN A 440 34.77 -3.17 -0.98
C ASN A 440 33.72 -3.28 -2.11
N ALA A 441 32.47 -3.60 -1.79
CA ALA A 441 31.37 -3.68 -2.76
C ALA A 441 31.07 -2.33 -3.43
N VAL A 442 30.55 -2.38 -4.66
CA VAL A 442 29.68 -1.31 -5.15
C VAL A 442 28.28 -1.60 -4.61
N LEU A 443 27.69 -0.63 -3.91
CA LEU A 443 26.34 -0.72 -3.36
C LEU A 443 25.41 0.22 -4.14
N ALA A 444 24.47 -0.34 -4.88
CA ALA A 444 23.39 0.38 -5.54
C ALA A 444 22.07 0.03 -4.83
N ILE A 445 21.48 1.02 -4.16
CA ILE A 445 20.41 0.77 -3.18
C ILE A 445 19.24 1.74 -3.36
N PHE A 446 18.02 1.18 -3.42
CA PHE A 446 16.79 1.94 -3.15
C PHE A 446 16.58 2.08 -1.64
N SER A 447 16.45 3.31 -1.14
CA SER A 447 16.29 3.57 0.30
C SER A 447 15.71 4.95 0.59
N THR A 448 15.28 5.18 1.84
CA THR A 448 15.11 6.57 2.31
C THR A 448 16.48 7.22 2.49
N LEU A 449 16.54 8.54 2.41
CA LEU A 449 17.79 9.29 2.56
C LEU A 449 18.24 9.50 4.02
N LYS A 450 17.63 8.82 5.00
CA LYS A 450 17.93 9.01 6.43
C LYS A 450 19.42 8.89 6.74
N TYR A 451 20.12 7.94 6.13
CA TYR A 451 21.53 7.70 6.40
C TYR A 451 22.44 8.79 5.85
N VAL A 452 21.95 9.61 4.92
CA VAL A 452 22.67 10.75 4.34
C VAL A 452 22.57 11.98 5.25
N ASN A 453 21.36 12.37 5.69
CA ASN A 453 21.15 13.67 6.33
C ASN A 453 20.36 13.66 7.65
N SER A 454 19.85 12.53 8.13
CA SER A 454 19.10 12.51 9.40
C SER A 454 20.03 12.73 10.59
N GLN A 455 19.59 13.56 11.54
CA GLN A 455 20.27 13.80 12.81
C GLN A 455 20.52 12.51 13.62
N THR A 456 19.60 11.55 13.54
CA THR A 456 19.64 10.32 14.35
C THR A 456 20.74 9.35 13.89
N LEU A 457 21.19 9.47 12.64
CA LEU A 457 22.16 8.57 12.01
C LEU A 457 23.57 9.18 11.88
N GLU A 458 23.87 10.27 12.62
CA GLU A 458 25.21 10.88 12.66
C GLU A 458 26.28 9.87 13.10
N GLN A 459 26.00 9.06 14.13
CA GLN A 459 26.92 8.01 14.58
C GLN A 459 27.21 6.97 13.47
N PHE A 460 26.20 6.59 12.68
CA PHE A 460 26.41 5.68 11.56
C PHE A 460 27.36 6.29 10.52
N ARG A 461 27.14 7.56 10.13
CA ARG A 461 27.99 8.26 9.15
C ARG A 461 29.43 8.42 9.62
N ASN A 462 29.67 8.50 10.92
CA ASN A 462 31.02 8.55 11.48
C ASN A 462 31.77 7.21 11.38
N VAL A 463 31.06 6.09 11.20
CA VAL A 463 31.64 4.74 11.17
C VAL A 463 31.64 4.14 9.77
N TRP A 464 30.58 4.33 8.99
CA TRP A 464 30.45 3.76 7.64
C TRP A 464 31.17 4.62 6.62
N ASN A 465 32.07 4.01 5.85
CA ASN A 465 32.86 4.71 4.83
C ASN A 465 32.48 4.27 3.41
N ALA A 466 32.07 5.23 2.58
CA ALA A 466 31.79 4.99 1.18
C ALA A 466 31.92 6.27 0.36
N HIS A 467 32.30 6.11 -0.91
CA HIS A 467 32.35 7.20 -1.88
C HIS A 467 31.09 7.21 -2.73
N TYR A 468 30.42 8.36 -2.81
CA TYR A 468 29.22 8.53 -3.64
C TYR A 468 29.59 8.52 -5.13
N LEU A 469 28.89 7.71 -5.93
CA LEU A 469 29.14 7.59 -7.37
C LEU A 469 28.04 8.19 -8.25
N GLY A 470 26.84 8.41 -7.69
CA GLY A 470 25.69 8.95 -8.42
C GLY A 470 24.37 8.41 -7.89
N GLY A 471 23.27 9.02 -8.32
CA GLY A 471 21.95 8.66 -7.83
C GLY A 471 20.83 9.52 -8.38
N PHE A 472 19.61 9.04 -8.23
CA PHE A 472 18.39 9.81 -8.48
C PHE A 472 17.42 9.65 -7.31
N VAL A 473 16.46 10.58 -7.20
CA VAL A 473 15.34 10.51 -6.26
C VAL A 473 14.03 10.52 -7.02
N ILE A 474 13.08 9.71 -6.54
CA ILE A 474 11.72 9.64 -7.06
C ILE A 474 10.73 9.67 -5.89
N HIS A 475 9.55 10.20 -6.11
CA HIS A 475 8.51 10.23 -5.09
C HIS A 475 8.12 8.81 -4.66
N ASN A 476 8.01 8.56 -3.35
CA ASN A 476 7.64 7.24 -2.81
C ASN A 476 6.37 6.61 -3.40
N ARG A 477 5.42 7.43 -3.88
CA ARG A 477 4.17 6.98 -4.52
C ARG A 477 4.36 6.43 -5.94
N ALA A 478 5.58 6.43 -6.48
CA ALA A 478 5.92 5.65 -7.66
C ALA A 478 5.92 4.14 -7.34
N PHE A 479 6.15 3.76 -6.08
CA PHE A 479 6.12 2.38 -5.60
C PHE A 479 4.76 2.07 -4.98
N GLU A 480 4.17 0.95 -5.38
CA GLU A 480 2.83 0.59 -4.95
C GLU A 480 2.78 0.20 -3.47
N GLY A 481 1.72 0.63 -2.78
CA GLY A 481 1.48 0.29 -1.38
C GLY A 481 2.23 1.16 -0.36
N LEU A 482 3.12 2.06 -0.81
CA LEU A 482 3.76 3.04 0.07
C LEU A 482 2.83 4.22 0.40
N LYS A 483 2.66 4.45 1.70
CA LYS A 483 1.98 5.63 2.24
C LYS A 483 3.01 6.70 2.61
N GLY A 484 2.57 7.95 2.68
CA GLY A 484 3.42 9.10 3.03
C GLY A 484 3.80 9.98 1.84
N ASN A 485 4.75 10.88 2.07
CA ASN A 485 5.17 11.93 1.14
C ASN A 485 6.65 12.24 1.33
N PHE A 486 7.51 11.42 0.73
CA PHE A 486 8.97 11.49 0.90
C PHE A 486 9.69 10.94 -0.37
N PRO A 487 11.01 11.19 -0.53
CA PRO A 487 11.78 10.71 -1.66
C PRO A 487 12.31 9.32 -1.34
N ILE A 488 12.34 8.48 -2.36
CA ILE A 488 13.13 7.24 -2.38
C ILE A 488 14.31 7.51 -3.29
N GLY A 489 15.51 7.35 -2.75
CA GLY A 489 16.75 7.48 -3.52
C GLY A 489 17.20 6.13 -4.04
N PHE A 490 17.58 6.07 -5.31
CA PHE A 490 18.45 5.03 -5.84
C PHE A 490 19.87 5.59 -5.86
N LEU A 491 20.70 5.21 -4.88
CA LEU A 491 22.03 5.76 -4.71
C LEU A 491 23.10 4.68 -4.94
N ILE A 492 24.17 5.05 -5.65
CA ILE A 492 25.31 4.20 -5.94
C ILE A 492 26.51 4.67 -5.11
N TRP A 493 27.11 3.73 -4.39
CA TRP A 493 28.23 3.96 -3.49
C TRP A 493 29.34 2.96 -3.78
N GLN A 494 30.59 3.41 -3.81
CA GLN A 494 31.75 2.54 -3.68
C GLN A 494 32.10 2.43 -2.19
N THR A 495 31.91 1.25 -1.59
CA THR A 495 32.25 1.02 -0.19
C THR A 495 33.74 0.73 -0.03
N HIS A 496 34.31 1.19 1.09
CA HIS A 496 35.69 0.88 1.50
C HIS A 496 35.79 0.90 3.03
N GLN A 497 35.41 -0.18 3.70
CA GLN A 497 35.26 -0.14 5.18
C GLN A 497 36.57 -0.23 5.97
N ASN A 498 37.67 -0.62 5.33
CA ASN A 498 38.96 -0.87 5.98
C ASN A 498 39.96 0.28 5.80
N VAL A 499 39.48 1.49 5.51
CA VAL A 499 40.32 2.69 5.33
C VAL A 499 39.80 3.85 6.19
N THR A 500 40.58 4.93 6.27
CA THR A 500 40.17 6.16 6.95
C THR A 500 38.86 6.68 6.36
N ASN A 501 37.90 6.99 7.24
CA ASN A 501 36.59 7.47 6.84
C ASN A 501 36.70 8.83 6.12
N THR A 502 36.10 8.92 4.93
CA THR A 502 35.85 10.18 4.24
C THR A 502 34.39 10.59 4.49
N PRO A 503 34.14 11.64 5.28
CA PRO A 503 32.78 12.04 5.59
C PRO A 503 31.99 12.39 4.32
N ILE A 504 30.78 11.87 4.23
CA ILE A 504 29.79 12.35 3.25
C ILE A 504 29.52 13.82 3.58
N GLN A 505 29.75 14.74 2.66
CA GLN A 505 29.45 16.17 2.86
C GLN A 505 28.15 16.56 2.16
N GLU A 506 28.07 16.22 0.87
CA GLU A 506 26.89 16.41 0.05
C GLU A 506 26.77 15.26 -0.96
N ILE A 507 25.54 15.04 -1.43
CA ILE A 507 25.25 14.25 -2.63
C ILE A 507 24.34 15.07 -3.54
N SER A 508 24.49 14.88 -4.84
CA SER A 508 23.59 15.44 -5.85
C SER A 508 22.82 14.33 -6.55
N CYS A 509 21.51 14.49 -6.67
CA CYS A 509 20.63 13.51 -7.27
C CYS A 509 19.77 14.14 -8.37
N GLU A 510 19.63 13.44 -9.49
CA GLU A 510 18.58 13.75 -10.46
C GLU A 510 17.21 13.54 -9.80
N VAL A 511 16.26 14.43 -10.08
CA VAL A 511 14.88 14.33 -9.60
C VAL A 511 14.04 13.76 -10.72
N LEU A 512 13.35 12.65 -10.44
CA LEU A 512 12.42 12.01 -11.37
C LEU A 512 10.98 12.23 -10.93
N GLU A 513 10.12 12.48 -11.91
CA GLU A 513 8.67 12.34 -11.75
C GLU A 513 8.27 10.87 -11.59
N LYS A 514 7.02 10.63 -11.20
CA LYS A 514 6.53 9.27 -10.92
C LYS A 514 6.59 8.32 -12.12
N ASP A 515 6.54 8.85 -13.33
CA ASP A 515 6.66 8.12 -14.59
C ASP A 515 8.12 7.89 -15.02
N GLY A 516 9.09 8.37 -14.23
CA GLY A 516 10.52 8.25 -14.50
C GLY A 516 11.10 9.36 -15.38
N THR A 517 10.32 10.39 -15.74
CA THR A 517 10.86 11.53 -16.50
C THR A 517 11.71 12.44 -15.61
N PRO A 518 12.88 12.92 -16.09
CA PRO A 518 13.69 13.89 -15.33
C PRO A 518 12.98 15.23 -15.17
N SER A 519 12.98 15.80 -13.97
CA SER A 519 12.39 17.11 -13.66
C SER A 519 13.33 18.10 -12.97
N GLY A 520 14.53 17.68 -12.59
CA GLY A 520 15.54 18.59 -12.05
C GLY A 520 16.66 17.90 -11.31
N GLU A 521 17.31 18.63 -10.42
CA GLU A 521 18.39 18.14 -9.57
C GLU A 521 18.18 18.63 -8.13
N LYS A 522 18.51 17.78 -7.14
CA LYS A 522 18.47 18.11 -5.72
C LYS A 522 19.76 17.70 -5.05
N LYS A 523 20.33 18.64 -4.29
CA LYS A 523 21.42 18.37 -3.35
C LYS A 523 20.91 18.03 -1.97
N PHE A 524 21.53 17.04 -1.34
CA PHE A 524 21.33 16.69 0.07
C PHE A 524 22.64 16.87 0.82
N PHE A 525 22.58 17.49 1.99
CA PHE A 525 23.75 17.86 2.77
C PHE A 525 23.79 17.06 4.08
N ASN A 526 24.96 16.53 4.41
CA ASN A 526 25.24 15.99 5.73
C ASN A 526 25.77 17.12 6.63
N ILE A 527 24.88 17.66 7.46
CA ILE A 527 25.17 18.81 8.29
C ILE A 527 25.38 18.34 9.73
N SER A 528 26.36 18.95 10.42
CA SER A 528 26.61 18.65 11.82
C SER A 528 25.38 18.96 12.68
N ASN A 529 25.10 18.08 13.62
CA ASN A 529 24.01 18.27 14.58
C ASN A 529 24.17 19.58 15.38
N LYS A 530 25.40 20.11 15.53
CA LYS A 530 25.66 21.39 16.22
C LYS A 530 25.06 22.61 15.52
N SER A 531 24.84 22.54 14.21
CA SER A 531 24.33 23.65 13.39
C SER A 531 22.80 23.67 13.27
N LEU A 532 22.12 22.68 13.85
CA LEU A 532 20.67 22.53 13.75
C LEU A 532 19.92 23.62 14.51
N LEU A 533 18.80 24.08 13.96
CA LEU A 533 17.95 25.14 14.54
C LEU A 533 17.42 24.78 15.93
N THR A 534 17.09 23.51 16.16
CA THR A 534 16.65 23.00 17.47
C THR A 534 17.68 23.15 18.59
N ASN A 535 18.96 23.35 18.25
CA ASN A 535 20.04 23.60 19.20
C ASN A 535 20.32 25.09 19.41
N TRP A 536 19.59 25.99 18.73
CA TRP A 536 19.80 27.44 18.80
C TRP A 536 19.27 28.10 20.08
N ILE A 537 18.19 27.53 20.63
CA ILE A 537 17.52 28.02 21.84
C ILE A 537 17.96 27.12 22.99
N VAL A 538 18.59 27.72 24.00
CA VAL A 538 18.87 27.05 25.27
C VAL A 538 17.53 26.76 25.96
N ARG A 539 17.23 25.49 26.19
CA ARG A 539 15.96 25.08 26.79
C ARG A 539 15.92 25.44 28.27
N ILE A 540 14.85 26.14 28.67
CA ILE A 540 14.56 26.43 30.07
C ILE A 540 14.18 25.13 30.77
N LYS A 541 14.71 24.92 31.99
CA LYS A 541 14.36 23.76 32.81
C LYS A 541 12.97 23.93 33.41
N SER A 542 12.24 22.84 33.51
CA SER A 542 10.97 22.83 34.24
C SER A 542 11.21 23.03 35.74
N ASN A 543 10.28 23.70 36.41
CA ASN A 543 10.17 23.79 37.86
C ASN A 543 9.21 22.71 38.39
N ASN A 544 8.68 22.89 39.61
CA ASN A 544 7.73 21.96 40.23
C ASN A 544 6.27 22.48 40.22
N THR A 545 6.00 23.59 39.52
CA THR A 545 4.65 24.14 39.41
C THR A 545 3.85 23.29 38.44
N GLU A 546 2.81 22.60 38.92
CA GLU A 546 1.95 21.80 38.05
C GLU A 546 1.18 22.68 37.06
N ILE A 547 0.97 22.15 35.86
CA ILE A 547 0.21 22.79 34.80
C ILE A 547 -0.83 21.83 34.23
N LEU A 548 -1.81 22.37 33.53
CA LEU A 548 -2.74 21.61 32.70
C LEU A 548 -2.06 21.20 31.38
N PRO A 549 -1.82 19.91 31.11
CA PRO A 549 -1.29 19.49 29.82
C PRO A 549 -2.44 19.42 28.81
N VAL A 550 -2.25 20.01 27.62
CA VAL A 550 -3.31 20.10 26.60
C VAL A 550 -2.97 19.32 25.33
N LYS A 551 -3.99 18.92 24.57
CA LYS A 551 -3.82 18.27 23.24
C LYS A 551 -4.10 19.21 22.06
N ASN A 552 -4.74 20.36 22.33
CA ASN A 552 -4.99 21.46 21.40
C ASN A 552 -5.02 22.76 22.23
N ALA A 553 -5.59 23.86 21.72
CA ALA A 553 -5.61 25.15 22.42
C ALA A 553 -6.16 25.11 23.86
N VAL A 554 -7.29 24.42 24.09
CA VAL A 554 -8.03 24.47 25.36
C VAL A 554 -8.47 23.11 25.90
N THR A 555 -8.26 22.02 25.16
CA THR A 555 -8.71 20.70 25.59
C THR A 555 -7.63 19.98 26.39
N PRO A 556 -7.92 19.58 27.65
CA PRO A 556 -7.02 18.78 28.46
C PRO A 556 -6.59 17.46 27.82
N ALA A 557 -5.43 16.96 28.25
CA ALA A 557 -4.95 15.64 27.89
C ALA A 557 -5.90 14.55 28.38
N THR A 558 -6.20 13.57 27.53
CA THR A 558 -7.07 12.43 27.88
C THR A 558 -6.34 11.37 28.70
N ARG A 559 -5.00 11.31 28.61
CA ARG A 559 -4.16 10.39 29.39
C ARG A 559 -3.63 11.12 30.63
N THR A 560 -3.53 10.41 31.74
CA THR A 560 -2.94 10.91 33.00
C THR A 560 -1.55 10.30 33.29
N THR A 561 -1.21 9.20 32.61
CA THR A 561 0.10 8.51 32.65
C THR A 561 0.97 8.88 31.43
N ASP A 562 2.29 8.86 31.61
CA ASP A 562 3.33 9.15 30.60
C ASP A 562 3.30 10.54 29.93
N LEU A 563 2.68 11.53 30.56
CA LEU A 563 2.71 12.92 30.08
C LEU A 563 4.09 13.55 30.30
N ARG A 564 4.63 14.18 29.24
CA ARG A 564 5.98 14.79 29.27
C ARG A 564 6.02 16.25 29.74
N CYS A 565 4.89 16.96 29.80
CA CYS A 565 4.79 18.37 30.20
C CYS A 565 3.82 18.56 31.37
N LYS A 566 4.16 18.00 32.53
CA LYS A 566 3.34 18.12 33.76
C LYS A 566 3.66 19.33 34.62
N TYR A 567 4.84 19.92 34.42
CA TYR A 567 5.34 21.04 35.22
C TYR A 567 5.67 22.24 34.34
N TRP A 568 5.61 23.45 34.90
CA TRP A 568 5.93 24.70 34.21
C TRP A 568 7.43 24.99 34.23
N ALA A 569 7.80 26.21 33.84
CA ALA A 569 9.14 26.77 34.03
C ALA A 569 9.05 28.20 34.58
N ASP A 570 10.09 28.67 35.26
CA ASP A 570 10.10 30.00 35.84
C ASP A 570 10.03 31.08 34.74
N ASN A 571 9.18 32.09 34.95
CA ASN A 571 8.92 33.19 34.01
C ASN A 571 8.42 32.76 32.62
N ALA A 572 7.99 31.50 32.45
CA ALA A 572 7.43 31.06 31.19
C ALA A 572 6.01 31.62 30.99
N ILE A 573 5.74 32.07 29.77
CA ILE A 573 4.48 32.66 29.32
C ILE A 573 3.78 31.81 28.24
N ALA A 574 4.48 30.81 27.69
CA ALA A 574 3.93 29.86 26.73
C ALA A 574 4.83 28.62 26.60
N TYR A 575 4.38 27.66 25.80
CA TYR A 575 5.11 26.47 25.41
C TYR A 575 5.11 26.35 23.88
N LEU A 576 6.29 26.28 23.28
CA LEU A 576 6.48 26.02 21.84
C LEU A 576 6.66 24.52 21.63
N PHE A 577 5.71 23.88 20.96
CA PHE A 577 5.82 22.52 20.44
C PHE A 577 6.62 22.52 19.13
N VAL A 578 7.65 21.66 19.05
CA VAL A 578 8.49 21.43 17.86
C VAL A 578 8.94 19.96 17.83
N ASN A 579 8.23 19.11 17.08
CA ASN A 579 8.41 17.67 17.16
C ASN A 579 9.84 17.18 16.79
N SER A 580 10.39 17.65 15.66
CA SER A 580 11.73 17.32 15.15
C SER A 580 12.33 18.46 14.33
N ASN A 581 13.64 18.44 14.03
CA ASN A 581 14.37 19.52 13.33
C ASN A 581 14.24 19.52 11.80
N ASP A 582 13.32 18.75 11.23
CA ASP A 582 13.27 18.50 9.79
C ASP A 582 11.93 18.89 9.16
N PHE A 583 11.91 18.97 7.83
CA PHE A 583 10.73 19.32 7.05
C PHE A 583 9.61 18.25 7.06
N GLN A 584 9.91 16.99 7.40
CA GLN A 584 8.86 15.97 7.59
C GLN A 584 7.93 16.38 8.73
N HIS A 585 8.49 17.06 9.75
CA HIS A 585 7.79 17.50 10.96
C HIS A 585 7.65 19.03 11.04
N ALA A 586 7.82 19.76 9.92
CA ALA A 586 7.73 21.21 9.90
C ALA A 586 6.36 21.73 10.38
N THR A 587 5.27 21.06 9.97
CA THR A 587 3.90 21.39 10.40
C THR A 587 3.60 21.04 11.86
N ASP A 588 4.41 20.17 12.47
CA ASP A 588 4.34 19.83 13.89
C ASP A 588 5.02 20.91 14.75
N THR A 589 4.57 22.16 14.53
CA THR A 589 5.06 23.37 15.18
C THR A 589 3.86 24.20 15.62
N ALA A 590 3.68 24.40 16.92
CA ALA A 590 2.57 25.16 17.47
C ALA A 590 2.94 25.84 18.80
N LEU A 591 2.28 26.95 19.11
CA LEU A 591 2.44 27.67 20.37
C LEU A 591 1.22 27.44 21.26
N PHE A 592 1.41 27.25 22.56
CA PHE A 592 0.34 26.97 23.53
C PHE A 592 0.49 27.83 24.78
N SER A 593 -0.62 28.20 25.43
CA SER A 593 -0.62 28.90 26.73
C SER A 593 -0.14 28.04 27.89
N THR A 594 -0.11 26.72 27.73
CA THR A 594 0.33 25.73 28.72
C THR A 594 1.05 24.57 28.03
N GLY A 595 1.52 23.57 28.77
CA GLY A 595 2.29 22.46 28.23
C GLY A 595 1.51 21.59 27.23
N TYR A 596 2.12 21.29 26.08
CA TYR A 596 1.59 20.31 25.15
C TYR A 596 1.81 18.89 25.67
N SER A 597 0.74 18.11 25.76
CA SER A 597 0.73 16.75 26.33
C SER A 597 1.71 15.78 25.67
N GLY A 598 2.01 15.97 24.38
CA GLY A 598 2.99 15.15 23.65
C GLY A 598 4.45 15.44 23.99
N GLY A 599 4.76 16.57 24.65
CA GLY A 599 6.14 17.00 24.90
C GLY A 599 6.79 17.60 23.66
N HIS A 600 8.05 17.23 23.38
CA HIS A 600 8.81 17.62 22.19
C HIS A 600 8.77 19.13 21.90
N GLY A 601 9.14 19.94 22.88
CA GLY A 601 9.09 21.40 22.76
C GLY A 601 9.98 22.09 23.80
N LEU A 602 9.72 23.37 24.02
CA LEU A 602 10.44 24.22 24.97
C LEU A 602 9.52 25.31 25.55
N TYR A 603 9.82 25.74 26.77
CA TYR A 603 9.12 26.86 27.40
C TYR A 603 9.59 28.21 26.83
N VAL A 604 8.65 29.14 26.73
CA VAL A 604 8.83 30.48 26.16
C VAL A 604 8.79 31.51 27.28
N ASN A 605 9.77 32.40 27.34
CA ASN A 605 9.82 33.55 28.24
C ASN A 605 10.19 34.81 27.46
N ALA A 606 10.24 35.98 28.12
CA ALA A 606 10.59 37.24 27.47
C ALA A 606 11.99 37.22 26.81
N GLU A 607 12.95 36.52 27.40
CA GLU A 607 14.35 36.47 26.92
C GLU A 607 14.50 35.67 25.62
N ASN A 608 13.72 34.60 25.45
CA ASN A 608 13.81 33.70 24.29
C ASN A 608 12.70 33.92 23.25
N LEU A 609 11.73 34.79 23.51
CA LEU A 609 10.56 35.04 22.67
C LEU A 609 10.93 35.34 21.21
N TRP A 610 11.90 36.22 20.96
CA TRP A 610 12.29 36.57 19.60
C TRP A 610 12.87 35.38 18.82
N LYS A 611 13.63 34.49 19.47
CA LYS A 611 14.11 33.25 18.84
C LYS A 611 12.97 32.29 18.58
N VAL A 612 12.04 32.19 19.52
CA VAL A 612 10.82 31.37 19.39
C VAL A 612 9.99 31.81 18.19
N ALA A 613 9.78 33.12 18.03
CA ALA A 613 9.08 33.70 16.89
C ALA A 613 9.75 33.32 15.55
N ILE A 614 11.07 33.39 15.49
CA ILE A 614 11.82 32.97 14.30
C ILE A 614 11.68 31.47 14.06
N VAL A 615 11.91 30.62 15.07
CA VAL A 615 11.79 29.17 14.93
C VAL A 615 10.39 28.77 14.47
N PHE A 616 9.35 29.38 15.04
CA PHE A 616 7.97 29.16 14.65
C PHE A 616 7.75 29.54 13.18
N THR A 617 8.17 30.75 12.79
CA THR A 617 7.93 31.30 11.46
C THR A 617 8.70 30.54 10.38
N VAL A 618 10.01 30.36 10.51
CA VAL A 618 10.84 29.71 9.47
C VAL A 618 10.42 28.26 9.22
N ARG A 619 9.98 27.56 10.27
CA ARG A 619 9.50 26.18 10.15
C ARG A 619 8.17 26.06 9.42
N ARG A 620 7.33 27.09 9.49
CA ARG A 620 5.97 27.05 8.95
C ARG A 620 5.80 27.84 7.65
N ILE A 621 6.66 28.82 7.36
CA ILE A 621 6.57 29.63 6.15
C ILE A 621 6.99 28.86 4.89
N ILE A 622 7.97 27.96 5.01
CA ILE A 622 8.41 27.09 3.92
C ILE A 622 7.55 25.84 3.90
N LYS A 623 6.87 25.59 2.77
CA LYS A 623 5.97 24.44 2.64
C LYS A 623 6.76 23.12 2.59
N PRO A 624 6.35 22.10 3.35
CA PRO A 624 6.85 20.74 3.17
C PRO A 624 6.45 20.21 1.79
N THR A 625 7.40 19.56 1.15
CA THR A 625 7.24 18.82 -0.11
C THR A 625 7.78 17.41 0.11
N TRP A 626 7.54 16.52 -0.85
CA TRP A 626 8.19 15.21 -0.79
C TRP A 626 9.70 15.30 -0.99
N LEU A 627 10.21 16.35 -1.65
CA LEU A 627 11.62 16.46 -2.04
C LEU A 627 12.51 17.07 -0.95
N ASN A 628 11.98 18.01 -0.17
CA ASN A 628 12.67 18.56 1.00
C ASN A 628 12.40 17.77 2.29
N ASP A 629 11.70 16.64 2.22
CA ASP A 629 11.59 15.71 3.35
C ASP A 629 12.99 15.42 3.91
N ARG A 630 13.12 15.55 5.24
CA ARG A 630 14.37 15.40 6.01
C ARG A 630 15.46 16.45 5.80
N ASP A 631 15.25 17.45 4.94
CA ASP A 631 16.10 18.65 4.97
C ASP A 631 16.02 19.25 6.38
N GLN A 632 17.17 19.65 6.90
CA GLN A 632 17.33 20.12 8.28
C GLN A 632 17.18 21.64 8.34
N PHE A 633 16.45 22.12 9.34
CA PHE A 633 16.47 23.55 9.68
C PHE A 633 17.79 23.90 10.38
N LEU A 634 18.41 25.00 9.98
CA LEU A 634 19.73 25.42 10.47
C LEU A 634 19.65 26.71 11.28
N GLN A 635 20.64 26.90 12.13
CA GLN A 635 20.88 28.16 12.81
C GLN A 635 21.23 29.25 11.80
N PRO A 636 20.88 30.52 12.08
CA PRO A 636 21.37 31.65 11.29
C PRO A 636 22.90 31.63 11.22
N SER A 637 23.44 31.81 10.02
CA SER A 637 24.88 31.96 9.79
C SER A 637 25.38 33.39 10.05
N GLU A 638 24.45 34.34 10.15
CA GLU A 638 24.70 35.76 10.32
C GLU A 638 23.77 36.34 11.38
N GLU A 639 24.07 37.54 11.85
CA GLU A 639 23.18 38.28 12.74
C GLU A 639 21.90 38.69 12.02
N LEU A 640 20.76 38.51 12.70
CA LEU A 640 19.45 38.81 12.14
C LEU A 640 19.05 40.25 12.45
N THR A 641 18.47 40.94 11.45
CA THR A 641 17.98 42.32 11.60
C THR A 641 16.79 42.39 12.54
N GLU A 642 16.57 43.54 13.16
CA GLU A 642 15.38 43.80 13.99
C GLU A 642 14.08 43.71 13.20
N GLU A 643 14.09 44.17 11.94
CA GLU A 643 12.94 44.03 11.02
C GLU A 643 12.54 42.56 10.86
N PHE A 644 13.50 41.67 10.56
CA PHE A 644 13.23 40.24 10.41
C PHE A 644 12.68 39.60 11.69
N LYS A 645 13.22 39.99 12.86
CA LYS A 645 12.73 39.52 14.17
C LYS A 645 11.28 39.95 14.40
N ASN A 646 10.96 41.21 14.11
CA ASN A 646 9.61 41.77 14.26
C ASN A 646 8.62 41.12 13.30
N ASP A 647 8.99 40.94 12.03
CA ASP A 647 8.14 40.26 11.03
C ASP A 647 7.81 38.84 11.47
N CYS A 648 8.81 38.09 11.98
CA CYS A 648 8.59 36.75 12.51
C CYS A 648 7.64 36.75 13.72
N LEU A 649 7.71 37.76 14.60
CA LEU A 649 6.81 37.89 15.74
C LEU A 649 5.38 38.18 15.30
N ILE A 650 5.17 39.16 14.43
CA ILE A 650 3.86 39.51 13.89
C ILE A 650 3.25 38.30 13.17
N TRP A 651 4.04 37.62 12.33
CA TRP A 651 3.56 36.44 11.62
C TRP A 651 3.16 35.32 12.57
N MET A 652 3.95 35.06 13.62
CA MET A 652 3.62 34.06 14.65
C MET A 652 2.30 34.40 15.33
N LEU A 653 2.10 35.66 15.76
CA LEU A 653 0.91 36.10 16.48
C LEU A 653 -0.38 35.81 15.71
N PHE A 654 -0.38 36.08 14.39
CA PHE A 654 -1.55 35.90 13.52
C PHE A 654 -1.62 34.55 12.79
N ASN A 655 -0.69 33.62 13.05
CA ASN A 655 -0.71 32.31 12.41
C ASN A 655 -1.74 31.39 13.07
N GLY A 656 -2.47 30.60 12.27
CA GLY A 656 -3.45 29.62 12.78
C GLY A 656 -2.87 28.45 13.60
N SER A 657 -1.56 28.42 13.88
CA SER A 657 -0.95 27.49 14.84
C SER A 657 -0.28 28.18 16.02
N ASN A 658 -0.50 29.48 16.16
CA ASN A 658 -0.59 30.06 17.48
C ASN A 658 -1.90 29.56 18.11
N LEU A 659 -1.79 28.60 19.02
CA LEU A 659 -2.90 27.98 19.72
C LEU A 659 -2.95 28.46 21.17
N THR A 660 -2.36 29.61 21.47
CA THR A 660 -2.59 30.27 22.75
C THR A 660 -4.06 30.67 22.87
N ALA A 661 -4.60 30.48 24.07
CA ALA A 661 -5.96 30.81 24.43
C ALA A 661 -6.06 30.99 25.94
N SER A 662 -7.04 31.80 26.36
CA SER A 662 -7.48 31.90 27.74
C SER A 662 -8.71 31.02 27.94
N ALA A 663 -8.76 30.27 29.04
CA ALA A 663 -9.93 29.48 29.40
C ALA A 663 -9.94 29.20 30.90
N ASP A 664 -11.12 29.29 31.50
CA ASP A 664 -11.37 28.97 32.91
C ASP A 664 -12.18 27.68 33.05
N ASP A 665 -12.21 27.16 34.29
CA ASP A 665 -13.00 25.98 34.68
C ASP A 665 -12.68 24.70 33.87
N LEU A 666 -11.47 24.57 33.32
CA LEU A 666 -11.04 23.36 32.62
C LEU A 666 -10.83 22.22 33.63
N GLU A 667 -11.66 21.17 33.55
CA GLU A 667 -11.55 20.02 34.46
C GLU A 667 -10.52 19.00 33.97
N TRP A 668 -9.52 18.71 34.81
CA TRP A 668 -8.54 17.68 34.57
C TRP A 668 -7.96 17.12 35.87
N ASN A 669 -7.87 15.79 35.94
CA ASN A 669 -7.35 15.06 37.11
C ASN A 669 -8.03 15.45 38.44
N GLY A 670 -9.35 15.67 38.42
CA GLY A 670 -10.13 16.04 39.60
C GLY A 670 -9.94 17.48 40.08
N ARG A 671 -9.26 18.33 39.30
CA ARG A 671 -9.00 19.75 39.59
C ARG A 671 -9.50 20.63 38.44
N LYS A 672 -9.97 21.83 38.79
CA LYS A 672 -10.26 22.91 37.84
C LYS A 672 -9.02 23.74 37.57
N TRP A 673 -8.79 24.06 36.31
CA TRP A 673 -7.64 24.80 35.82
C TRP A 673 -8.06 26.03 35.04
N SER A 674 -7.22 27.05 35.12
CA SER A 674 -7.28 28.23 34.26
C SER A 674 -5.99 28.31 33.46
N ILE A 675 -6.09 28.70 32.20
CA ILE A 675 -4.95 29.02 31.34
C ILE A 675 -5.09 30.48 30.88
N VAL A 676 -3.96 31.18 30.80
CA VAL A 676 -3.88 32.61 30.46
C VAL A 676 -3.18 32.76 29.13
N ASP A 677 -3.78 33.50 28.21
CA ASP A 677 -3.14 33.93 26.96
C ASP A 677 -2.31 35.20 27.18
N HIS A 678 -1.03 35.13 26.83
CA HIS A 678 -0.08 36.25 26.85
C HIS A 678 0.21 36.84 25.46
N PHE A 679 -0.46 36.35 24.41
CA PHE A 679 -0.17 36.62 23.01
C PHE A 679 -1.33 37.32 22.28
N ILE A 680 -2.25 37.93 23.02
CA ILE A 680 -3.29 38.80 22.47
C ILE A 680 -2.64 40.14 22.11
N PRO A 681 -2.52 40.52 20.82
CA PRO A 681 -1.85 41.76 20.41
C PRO A 681 -2.76 42.99 20.51
N TYR A 682 -3.86 42.86 21.24
CA TYR A 682 -4.94 43.83 21.38
C TYR A 682 -5.20 44.09 22.86
N THR A 683 -5.53 45.32 23.17
CA THR A 683 -6.12 45.69 24.45
C THR A 683 -7.54 45.13 24.57
N GLU A 684 -8.05 45.02 25.79
CA GLU A 684 -9.44 44.61 26.04
C GLU A 684 -10.46 45.51 25.32
N SER A 685 -10.13 46.79 25.08
CA SER A 685 -10.98 47.71 24.32
C SER A 685 -10.97 47.51 22.80
N GLU A 686 -9.97 46.80 22.26
CA GLU A 686 -9.81 46.55 20.82
C GLU A 686 -10.43 45.23 20.36
N VAL A 687 -10.76 44.32 21.29
CA VAL A 687 -11.41 43.02 21.07
C VAL A 687 -12.90 43.12 21.37
#